data_AF-Q9FBV4-F1
#
_entry.id   AF-Q9FBV4-F1
#
_cell.length_a   1.000
_cell.length_b   1.000
_cell.length_c   1.000
_cell.angle_alpha   90.00
_cell.angle_beta   90.00
_cell.angle_gamma   90.00
#
_symmetry.space_group_name_H-M   'P 1'
#
loop_
_entity.id
_entity.type
_entity.pdbx_description
1 polymer ?
#
loop_
_entity_poly.entity_id
_entity_poly.type
_entity_poly.pdbx_seq_one_letter_code
_entity_poly.pdbx_strand_id
1 'polypeptide(L)'
;MTDPFSPWPVAGVVRLAPLAGETTMSFVNRLAARYNVTVTGLLSAMAGPGVRGVWGRGCLVGEVFLASAVRHQLASLCQVSESHLSRALPSWDEGADAKANGEQPNVRFASGSAVPAVMLGCRLCTAARTGAACSARLYSDLRSRICIRHQCWSLDSLALDRVTLVEGQVGLAGLPEVIRAHQSLLPLLRRKGSCENAFAVAQAVVASWWDVHWRDEVLWPARLGRVCADLPEGEVAVLARDVVTYPEAVAVTTVLCDRLWRQRVLEDTHGQMPHTLAEVPRLLTELARRLGRPWLVEQLAASSAGALFAWVRACVRRERGAVPEEDVWAVPVAHRPRGLAAQVRELRLQHAGNAPVGGSLSRAEQAYRVGLAHAHSYAARHGHLAVPKYGRHEGFALGAWLANQRTGVAALPIERAQALHRIDPWWNGPWPISWRRTYHRALVHVRKHGLVDATAGFPGTSLALGEWLHEQCSRYDDLHVGQQRLLADLGIRPAHARSAHPRRKSLALAFAAGLDYARAFAAVHGHLATSKSTRQDGFPLGQWLMSQRSRARMAEKETDRSRALSAIDPWWNPPWPLAWQRAYHHARKQCGSNQLLVPGDGFAGVGAAAASWLYAQCALFEELHPRQQGLLREIGITAEAAQARQTARYHRTGARIDFAVGLAHARDYINIHGHLALPHPVQHNGFPLGRWLASKRGEAGAHARRTPAPWPGMQALAALDPWWFPPWAFAWQRDYHRLRLLLAAGLEPPPKLRSWISEQLTQRHTLLPGQQRLLQELKDLPV
;
A
#
# COMPACT_ATOMS: atom_id res chain seq x y z
N MET A 1 23.79 -14.67 72.30
CA MET A 1 24.57 -13.62 71.59
C MET A 1 26.03 -13.92 71.84
N THR A 2 26.71 -14.52 70.86
CA THR A 2 28.15 -14.73 70.86
C THR A 2 28.82 -13.59 70.10
N ASP A 3 29.94 -13.10 70.63
CA ASP A 3 30.73 -11.98 70.12
C ASP A 3 31.07 -12.15 68.61
N PRO A 4 30.68 -11.21 67.72
CA PRO A 4 30.94 -11.31 66.28
C PRO A 4 32.43 -11.18 65.89
N PHE A 5 33.33 -10.90 66.84
CA PHE A 5 34.75 -10.67 66.57
C PHE A 5 35.70 -11.70 67.20
N SER A 6 35.20 -12.82 67.71
CA SER A 6 36.09 -13.91 68.15
C SER A 6 36.81 -14.49 66.92
N PRO A 7 38.16 -14.58 66.91
CA PRO A 7 38.91 -15.11 65.77
C PRO A 7 38.49 -16.57 65.55
N TRP A 8 38.00 -16.86 64.35
CA TRP A 8 37.64 -18.22 63.98
C TRP A 8 38.89 -19.10 64.06
N PRO A 9 38.77 -20.36 64.56
CA PRO A 9 39.90 -21.26 64.62
C PRO A 9 40.49 -21.45 63.21
N VAL A 10 41.84 -21.43 63.14
CA VAL A 10 42.63 -21.50 61.89
C VAL A 10 42.34 -22.78 61.09
N ALA A 11 41.81 -23.81 61.74
CA ALA A 11 41.26 -25.02 61.12
C ALA A 11 39.81 -25.20 61.55
N GLY A 12 38.89 -25.30 60.58
CA GLY A 12 37.49 -25.56 60.89
C GLY A 12 37.26 -27.02 61.32
N VAL A 13 36.13 -27.28 61.99
CA VAL A 13 35.77 -28.62 62.51
C VAL A 13 34.80 -29.37 61.58
N VAL A 14 34.30 -28.72 60.52
CA VAL A 14 33.27 -29.26 59.64
C VAL A 14 33.85 -29.54 58.26
N ARG A 15 33.89 -30.81 57.87
CA ARG A 15 34.18 -31.22 56.49
C ARG A 15 32.94 -31.06 55.63
N LEU A 16 32.96 -30.15 54.65
CA LEU A 16 31.85 -29.94 53.72
C LEU A 16 32.28 -30.22 52.27
N ALA A 17 31.82 -31.34 51.69
CA ALA A 17 32.13 -31.66 50.30
C ALA A 17 31.38 -30.73 49.31
N PRO A 18 32.08 -30.12 48.34
CA PRO A 18 31.43 -29.41 47.24
C PRO A 18 30.76 -30.40 46.28
N LEU A 19 29.74 -29.95 45.55
CA LEU A 19 29.17 -30.72 44.44
C LEU A 19 29.73 -30.24 43.11
N ALA A 20 29.90 -31.16 42.15
CA ALA A 20 30.36 -30.80 40.82
C ALA A 20 29.36 -29.86 40.13
N GLY A 21 29.84 -28.70 39.67
CA GLY A 21 29.03 -27.66 39.04
C GLY A 21 28.27 -26.78 40.03
N GLU A 22 28.54 -26.88 41.34
CA GLU A 22 27.90 -26.04 42.36
C GLU A 22 28.37 -24.59 42.27
N THR A 23 27.44 -23.65 42.43
CA THR A 23 27.76 -22.22 42.57
C THR A 23 28.56 -21.98 43.84
N THR A 24 29.55 -21.10 43.78
CA THR A 24 30.36 -20.75 44.97
C THR A 24 29.44 -20.22 46.08
N MET A 25 28.41 -19.44 45.70
CA MET A 25 27.38 -18.95 46.60
C MET A 25 26.60 -20.07 47.30
N SER A 26 26.19 -21.13 46.58
CA SER A 26 25.50 -22.28 47.19
C SER A 26 26.39 -22.98 48.21
N PHE A 27 27.66 -23.18 47.86
CA PHE A 27 28.63 -23.81 48.74
C PHE A 27 28.84 -22.99 50.03
N VAL A 28 29.04 -21.67 49.91
CA VAL A 28 29.20 -20.77 51.05
C VAL A 28 27.93 -20.70 51.92
N ASN A 29 26.73 -20.70 51.31
CA ASN A 29 25.47 -20.77 52.05
C ASN A 29 25.37 -22.04 52.90
N ARG A 30 25.72 -23.19 52.31
CA ARG A 30 25.72 -24.48 53.03
C ARG A 30 26.77 -24.51 54.15
N LEU A 31 27.93 -23.91 53.93
CA LEU A 31 28.97 -23.79 54.95
C LEU A 31 28.50 -22.91 56.11
N ALA A 32 27.98 -21.72 55.81
CA ALA A 32 27.43 -20.80 56.81
C ALA A 32 26.32 -21.46 57.65
N ALA A 33 25.43 -22.23 57.01
CA ALA A 33 24.38 -22.99 57.70
C ALA A 33 24.94 -24.05 58.67
N ARG A 34 26.05 -24.72 58.34
CA ARG A 34 26.70 -25.70 59.24
C ARG A 34 27.28 -25.07 60.49
N TYR A 35 27.70 -23.81 60.41
CA TYR A 35 28.20 -23.03 61.54
C TYR A 35 27.11 -22.17 62.21
N ASN A 36 25.85 -22.28 61.76
CA ASN A 36 24.72 -21.48 62.25
C ASN A 36 24.98 -19.95 62.19
N VAL A 37 25.66 -19.50 61.13
CA VAL A 37 25.95 -18.07 60.87
C VAL A 37 25.34 -17.63 59.54
N THR A 38 25.25 -16.31 59.33
CA THR A 38 24.85 -15.76 58.03
C THR A 38 26.02 -15.79 57.05
N VAL A 39 25.76 -15.84 55.74
CA VAL A 39 26.81 -15.74 54.70
C VAL A 39 27.62 -14.47 54.85
N THR A 40 26.96 -13.33 55.11
CA THR A 40 27.63 -12.05 55.34
C THR A 40 28.51 -12.11 56.59
N GLY A 41 28.04 -12.73 57.68
CA GLY A 41 28.82 -12.91 58.91
C GLY A 41 30.05 -13.78 58.68
N LEU A 42 29.89 -14.91 57.98
CA LEU A 42 30.99 -15.80 57.62
C LEU A 42 32.06 -15.09 56.77
N LEU A 43 31.63 -14.40 55.70
CA LEU A 43 32.55 -13.72 54.80
C LEU A 43 33.21 -12.49 55.44
N SER A 44 32.49 -11.77 56.33
CA SER A 44 33.06 -10.62 57.05
C SER A 44 34.16 -11.05 58.03
N ALA A 45 34.03 -12.22 58.64
CA ALA A 45 35.05 -12.78 59.54
C ALA A 45 36.38 -13.10 58.80
N MET A 46 36.31 -13.38 57.50
CA MET A 46 37.47 -13.73 56.66
C MET A 46 38.05 -12.53 55.91
N ALA A 47 37.17 -11.72 55.31
CA ALA A 47 37.54 -10.64 54.40
C ALA A 47 37.72 -9.28 55.09
N GLY A 48 37.36 -9.17 56.37
CA GLY A 48 37.40 -7.95 57.17
C GLY A 48 36.07 -7.17 57.20
N PRO A 49 35.98 -6.13 58.07
CA PRO A 49 34.80 -5.27 58.16
C PRO A 49 34.61 -4.49 56.84
N GLY A 50 33.43 -4.59 56.23
CA GLY A 50 33.13 -3.91 54.97
C GLY A 50 32.54 -4.79 53.87
N VAL A 51 32.30 -6.08 54.10
CA VAL A 51 31.49 -6.94 53.22
C VAL A 51 30.03 -6.45 53.20
N ARG A 52 29.78 -5.38 52.44
CA ARG A 52 28.44 -4.82 52.21
C ARG A 52 27.85 -5.45 50.95
N GLY A 53 27.05 -6.50 51.12
CA GLY A 53 26.24 -7.06 50.05
C GLY A 53 24.87 -6.38 49.99
N VAL A 54 24.47 -5.89 48.81
CA VAL A 54 23.15 -5.33 48.52
C VAL A 54 22.11 -6.46 48.49
N TRP A 55 21.86 -7.12 49.62
CA TRP A 55 20.86 -8.17 49.70
C TRP A 55 20.29 -8.18 51.11
N GLY A 56 19.02 -7.80 51.24
CA GLY A 56 18.24 -8.09 52.44
C GLY A 56 18.16 -9.61 52.68
N ARG A 57 17.48 -10.04 53.76
CA ARG A 57 17.32 -11.46 54.18
C ARG A 57 16.72 -12.42 53.12
N GLY A 58 16.59 -12.04 51.84
CA GLY A 58 15.81 -12.72 50.82
C GLY A 58 16.52 -13.11 49.51
N CYS A 59 17.82 -12.85 49.31
CA CYS A 59 18.46 -13.31 48.08
C CYS A 59 18.93 -14.76 48.17
N LEU A 60 18.39 -15.60 47.30
CA LEU A 60 18.73 -17.00 47.17
C LEU A 60 19.48 -17.31 45.86
N VAL A 61 19.55 -16.35 44.94
CA VAL A 61 20.01 -16.56 43.56
C VAL A 61 21.02 -15.48 43.17
N GLY A 62 22.29 -15.88 43.05
CA GLY A 62 23.43 -15.01 42.74
C GLY A 62 24.74 -15.78 42.87
N GLU A 63 25.86 -15.10 42.58
CA GLU A 63 27.19 -15.69 42.71
C GLU A 63 28.09 -14.82 43.60
N VAL A 64 29.12 -15.44 44.19
CA VAL A 64 30.17 -14.76 44.94
C VAL A 64 31.54 -15.05 44.35
N PHE A 65 32.30 -13.99 44.12
CA PHE A 65 33.68 -14.03 43.65
C PHE A 65 34.60 -13.62 44.80
N LEU A 66 35.64 -14.40 45.01
CA LEU A 66 36.45 -14.37 46.23
C LEU A 66 37.91 -14.11 45.88
N ALA A 67 38.56 -13.20 46.60
CA ALA A 67 40.00 -13.01 46.50
C ALA A 67 40.75 -14.24 47.02
N SER A 68 41.99 -14.43 46.54
CA SER A 68 42.81 -15.60 46.86
C SER A 68 42.94 -15.86 48.38
N ALA A 69 43.14 -14.81 49.18
CA ALA A 69 43.23 -14.92 50.64
C ALA A 69 41.95 -15.48 51.29
N VAL A 70 40.78 -15.08 50.80
CA VAL A 70 39.48 -15.55 51.31
C VAL A 70 39.21 -16.99 50.87
N ARG A 71 39.62 -17.36 49.65
CA ARG A 71 39.54 -18.76 49.16
C ARG A 71 40.38 -19.71 50.02
N HIS A 72 41.59 -19.29 50.38
CA HIS A 72 42.47 -20.08 51.24
C HIS A 72 41.87 -20.31 52.63
N GLN A 73 41.32 -19.26 53.24
CA GLN A 73 40.65 -19.37 54.53
C GLN A 73 39.39 -20.24 54.46
N LEU A 74 38.58 -20.12 53.40
CA LEU A 74 37.42 -20.98 53.19
C LEU A 74 37.80 -22.45 53.02
N ALA A 75 38.87 -22.74 52.26
CA ALA A 75 39.39 -24.09 52.08
C ALA A 75 39.84 -24.72 53.41
N SER A 76 40.56 -23.95 54.24
CA SER A 76 40.93 -24.38 55.59
C SER A 76 39.71 -24.61 56.49
N LEU A 77 38.74 -23.69 56.45
CA LEU A 77 37.54 -23.79 57.28
C LEU A 77 36.68 -25.01 56.93
N CYS A 78 36.52 -25.32 55.65
CA CYS A 78 35.69 -26.46 55.22
C CYS A 78 36.44 -27.80 55.15
N GLN A 79 37.74 -27.83 55.49
CA GLN A 79 38.63 -28.98 55.37
C GLN A 79 38.62 -29.63 53.96
N VAL A 80 38.61 -28.81 52.92
CA VAL A 80 38.69 -29.27 51.52
C VAL A 80 39.80 -28.50 50.81
N SER A 81 40.68 -29.22 50.10
CA SER A 81 41.76 -28.57 49.36
C SER A 81 41.22 -27.60 48.30
N GLU A 82 41.91 -26.48 48.09
CA GLU A 82 41.56 -25.52 47.04
C GLU A 82 41.51 -26.18 45.66
N SER A 83 42.39 -27.14 45.38
CA SER A 83 42.39 -27.92 44.13
C SER A 83 41.13 -28.76 43.93
N HIS A 84 40.44 -29.14 44.99
CA HIS A 84 39.16 -29.83 44.89
C HIS A 84 38.02 -28.82 44.74
N LEU A 85 38.06 -27.69 45.46
CA LEU A 85 37.08 -26.61 45.31
C LEU A 85 37.09 -26.02 43.90
N SER A 86 38.28 -25.69 43.38
CA SER A 86 38.49 -25.22 41.99
C SER A 86 37.90 -26.17 40.94
N ARG A 87 38.06 -27.48 41.12
CA ARG A 87 37.47 -28.48 40.20
C ARG A 87 35.96 -28.62 40.31
N ALA A 88 35.39 -28.39 41.49
CA ALA A 88 33.98 -28.62 41.74
C ALA A 88 33.12 -27.37 41.51
N LEU A 89 33.64 -26.18 41.83
CA LEU A 89 32.94 -24.91 41.83
C LEU A 89 33.43 -24.07 40.63
N PRO A 90 32.64 -23.93 39.54
CA PRO A 90 33.13 -23.37 38.28
C PRO A 90 33.71 -21.95 38.37
N SER A 91 33.13 -21.09 39.23
CA SER A 91 33.58 -19.71 39.41
C SER A 91 34.50 -19.53 40.63
N TRP A 92 35.08 -20.61 41.17
CA TRP A 92 36.01 -20.52 42.30
C TRP A 92 37.25 -19.69 41.96
N ASP A 93 37.81 -19.91 40.77
CA ASP A 93 39.04 -19.25 40.34
C ASP A 93 38.79 -17.85 39.74
N GLU A 94 37.53 -17.52 39.41
CA GLU A 94 37.12 -16.21 38.93
C GLU A 94 37.29 -15.16 40.05
N GLY A 95 38.24 -14.25 39.87
CA GLY A 95 38.58 -13.23 40.85
C GLY A 95 37.51 -12.15 41.01
N ALA A 96 37.63 -11.36 42.08
CA ALA A 96 36.93 -10.09 42.17
C ALA A 96 37.63 -9.07 41.25
N ASP A 97 37.09 -8.84 40.04
CA ASP A 97 37.66 -7.88 39.08
C ASP A 97 38.02 -6.53 39.72
N ALA A 98 39.13 -5.94 39.26
CA ALA A 98 39.61 -4.65 39.73
C ALA A 98 38.58 -3.55 39.45
N LYS A 99 38.29 -2.71 40.45
CA LYS A 99 37.56 -1.45 40.19
C LYS A 99 38.45 -0.50 39.38
N ALA A 100 37.83 0.49 38.72
CA ALA A 100 38.54 1.55 37.98
C ALA A 100 39.60 2.31 38.82
N ASN A 101 39.55 2.20 40.15
CA ASN A 101 40.46 2.84 41.10
C ASN A 101 41.62 1.93 41.57
N GLY A 102 41.78 0.72 41.01
CA GLY A 102 42.89 -0.19 41.35
C GLY A 102 42.73 -1.04 42.62
N GLU A 103 41.76 -0.74 43.49
CA GLU A 103 41.42 -1.59 44.65
C GLU A 103 40.60 -2.82 44.23
N GLN A 104 41.10 -4.01 44.58
CA GLN A 104 40.38 -5.28 44.45
C GLN A 104 39.58 -5.56 45.73
N PRO A 105 38.24 -5.66 45.67
CA PRO A 105 37.48 -6.03 46.85
C PRO A 105 37.72 -7.52 47.19
N ASN A 106 37.96 -7.83 48.47
CA ASN A 106 38.17 -9.21 48.93
C ASN A 106 37.00 -10.16 48.61
N VAL A 107 35.78 -9.61 48.48
CA VAL A 107 34.53 -10.32 48.16
C VAL A 107 33.70 -9.46 47.21
N ARG A 108 33.21 -10.04 46.11
CA ARG A 108 32.28 -9.42 45.17
C ARG A 108 31.05 -10.29 44.97
N PHE A 109 29.87 -9.70 45.06
CA PHE A 109 28.60 -10.39 44.78
C PHE A 109 28.10 -10.03 43.37
N ALA A 110 27.53 -11.01 42.67
CA ALA A 110 26.76 -10.79 41.45
C ALA A 110 25.30 -11.23 41.64
N SER A 111 24.39 -10.49 41.03
CA SER A 111 22.97 -10.84 41.03
C SER A 111 22.67 -12.03 40.16
N GLY A 112 21.58 -12.74 40.49
CA GLY A 112 21.04 -13.83 39.68
C GLY A 112 20.81 -13.48 38.20
N SER A 113 20.63 -12.20 37.88
CA SER A 113 20.49 -11.73 36.49
C SER A 113 21.82 -11.59 35.72
N ALA A 114 22.95 -11.55 36.44
CA ALA A 114 24.30 -11.34 35.90
C ALA A 114 25.12 -12.64 35.86
N VAL A 115 24.55 -13.76 36.31
CA VAL A 115 25.22 -15.07 36.37
C VAL A 115 24.53 -16.04 35.42
N PRO A 116 25.24 -17.06 34.88
CA PRO A 116 24.63 -18.11 34.09
C PRO A 116 23.44 -18.77 34.80
N ALA A 117 22.54 -19.40 34.05
CA ALA A 117 21.38 -20.06 34.65
C ALA A 117 21.82 -21.06 35.73
N VAL A 118 21.12 -21.09 36.86
CA VAL A 118 21.40 -21.98 38.00
C VAL A 118 20.14 -22.72 38.39
N MET A 119 20.27 -24.00 38.73
CA MET A 119 19.18 -24.90 39.09
C MET A 119 19.39 -25.60 40.42
N LEU A 120 18.32 -26.11 41.02
CA LEU A 120 18.39 -26.94 42.21
C LEU A 120 18.95 -28.33 41.86
N GLY A 121 20.09 -28.70 42.45
CA GLY A 121 20.63 -30.04 42.36
C GLY A 121 19.70 -31.09 42.98
N CYS A 122 19.75 -32.33 42.50
CA CYS A 122 18.96 -33.45 43.04
C CYS A 122 19.09 -33.54 44.57
N ARG A 123 17.99 -33.43 45.31
CA ARG A 123 18.00 -33.40 46.79
C ARG A 123 18.56 -34.71 47.36
N LEU A 124 18.27 -35.84 46.71
CA LEU A 124 18.77 -37.15 47.11
C LEU A 124 20.28 -37.30 46.82
N CYS A 125 20.78 -36.77 45.68
CA CYS A 125 22.23 -36.74 45.43
C CYS A 125 22.95 -35.83 46.44
N THR A 126 22.39 -34.66 46.72
CA THR A 126 22.97 -33.72 47.68
C THR A 126 22.99 -34.30 49.07
N ALA A 127 21.90 -34.92 49.53
CA ALA A 127 21.85 -35.60 50.82
C ALA A 127 22.87 -36.74 50.90
N ALA A 128 22.96 -37.59 49.87
CA ALA A 128 23.94 -38.68 49.82
C ALA A 128 25.40 -38.20 49.84
N ARG A 129 25.69 -37.02 49.28
CA ARG A 129 27.06 -36.47 49.20
C ARG A 129 27.45 -35.62 50.42
N THR A 130 26.48 -35.00 51.08
CA THR A 130 26.74 -34.00 52.13
C THR A 130 26.29 -34.46 53.52
N GLY A 131 25.58 -35.59 53.61
CA GLY A 131 25.02 -36.12 54.85
C GLY A 131 23.90 -35.27 55.45
N ALA A 132 23.38 -34.27 54.73
CA ALA A 132 22.29 -33.42 55.19
C ALA A 132 21.29 -33.15 54.07
N ALA A 133 20.01 -32.97 54.42
CA ALA A 133 18.93 -32.64 53.51
C ALA A 133 18.97 -31.16 53.06
N CYS A 134 20.15 -30.65 52.69
CA CYS A 134 20.31 -29.29 52.21
C CYS A 134 20.10 -29.20 50.69
N SER A 135 19.60 -28.06 50.24
CA SER A 135 19.55 -27.68 48.83
C SER A 135 20.92 -27.21 48.35
N ALA A 136 21.29 -27.57 47.12
CA ALA A 136 22.47 -27.05 46.46
C ALA A 136 22.10 -26.49 45.09
N ARG A 137 22.65 -25.33 44.72
CA ARG A 137 22.41 -24.71 43.41
C ARG A 137 23.60 -24.97 42.51
N LEU A 138 23.33 -25.64 41.40
CA LEU A 138 24.29 -25.99 40.38
C LEU A 138 24.09 -25.09 39.18
N TYR A 139 25.15 -24.78 38.45
CA TYR A 139 24.99 -24.20 37.11
C TYR A 139 24.13 -25.13 36.26
N SER A 140 23.05 -24.55 35.73
CA SER A 140 22.07 -25.25 34.91
C SER A 140 22.64 -25.42 33.51
N ASP A 141 22.75 -26.67 33.08
CA ASP A 141 22.83 -27.02 31.67
C ASP A 141 21.66 -27.97 31.33
N LEU A 142 21.47 -28.25 30.04
CA LEU A 142 20.40 -29.15 29.62
C LEU A 142 20.61 -30.60 30.08
N ARG A 143 21.84 -30.98 30.46
CA ARG A 143 22.22 -32.33 30.90
C ARG A 143 21.92 -32.56 32.37
N SER A 144 22.03 -31.53 33.20
CA SER A 144 21.84 -31.60 34.65
C SER A 144 20.39 -31.41 35.08
N ARG A 145 19.49 -31.01 34.16
CA ARG A 145 18.05 -30.78 34.39
C ARG A 145 17.30 -31.97 34.99
N ILE A 146 17.68 -33.19 34.61
CA ILE A 146 17.08 -34.44 35.09
C ILE A 146 18.14 -35.26 35.83
N CYS A 147 17.84 -35.66 37.06
CA CYS A 147 18.65 -36.65 37.73
C CYS A 147 18.21 -38.05 37.30
N ILE A 148 18.98 -38.68 36.41
CA ILE A 148 18.68 -40.04 35.94
C ILE A 148 18.76 -41.07 37.07
N ARG A 149 19.69 -40.90 38.01
CA ARG A 149 19.88 -41.80 39.15
C ARG A 149 18.64 -41.87 40.05
N HIS A 150 18.05 -40.72 40.35
CA HIS A 150 16.92 -40.62 41.27
C HIS A 150 15.60 -40.31 40.57
N GLN A 151 15.60 -40.34 39.23
CA GLN A 151 14.46 -40.06 38.38
C GLN A 151 13.67 -38.83 38.83
N CYS A 152 14.34 -37.68 38.94
CA CYS A 152 13.69 -36.44 39.35
C CYS A 152 13.98 -35.28 38.40
N TRP A 153 12.98 -34.44 38.24
CA TRP A 153 13.03 -33.18 37.51
C TRP A 153 13.20 -32.04 38.50
N SER A 154 14.17 -31.15 38.26
CA SER A 154 14.31 -29.94 39.05
C SER A 154 13.31 -28.88 38.59
N LEU A 155 12.40 -28.47 39.48
CA LEU A 155 11.60 -27.26 39.29
C LEU A 155 12.53 -26.09 39.57
N ASP A 156 12.76 -25.27 38.57
CA ASP A 156 13.70 -24.18 38.69
C ASP A 156 13.13 -22.88 38.14
N SER A 157 13.20 -21.85 38.96
CA SER A 157 12.91 -20.48 38.56
C SER A 157 13.87 -19.54 39.27
N LEU A 158 14.67 -18.81 38.50
CA LEU A 158 15.48 -17.69 38.97
C LEU A 158 14.54 -16.59 39.47
N ALA A 159 14.26 -16.57 40.76
CA ALA A 159 13.50 -15.52 41.42
C ALA A 159 14.45 -14.54 42.12
N LEU A 160 14.22 -13.24 41.95
CA LEU A 160 14.97 -12.16 42.62
C LEU A 160 14.59 -12.03 44.10
N ASP A 161 13.49 -12.64 44.54
CA ASP A 161 12.97 -12.59 45.92
C ASP A 161 12.40 -13.95 46.39
N ARG A 162 12.23 -14.10 47.71
CA ARG A 162 11.67 -15.31 48.35
C ARG A 162 10.19 -15.52 48.05
N VAL A 163 9.44 -14.48 47.67
CA VAL A 163 7.99 -14.55 47.45
C VAL A 163 7.68 -15.27 46.14
N THR A 164 8.57 -15.13 45.16
CA THR A 164 8.46 -15.70 43.82
C THR A 164 9.34 -16.93 43.61
N LEU A 165 10.06 -17.36 44.64
CA LEU A 165 10.89 -18.55 44.61
C LEU A 165 10.02 -19.80 44.43
N VAL A 166 10.31 -20.54 43.36
CA VAL A 166 9.81 -21.89 43.13
C VAL A 166 10.99 -22.84 43.30
N GLU A 167 10.98 -23.62 44.38
CA GLU A 167 11.96 -24.67 44.63
C GLU A 167 11.26 -26.00 44.87
N GLY A 168 11.64 -27.02 44.11
CA GLY A 168 11.07 -28.35 44.27
C GLY A 168 11.63 -29.35 43.28
N GLN A 169 11.24 -30.60 43.45
CA GLN A 169 11.57 -31.68 42.53
C GLN A 169 10.30 -32.47 42.23
N VAL A 170 10.10 -32.80 40.96
CA VAL A 170 9.00 -33.67 40.52
C VAL A 170 9.56 -35.06 40.29
N GLY A 171 8.89 -36.07 40.81
CA GLY A 171 9.21 -37.47 40.56
C GLY A 171 8.89 -37.86 39.12
N LEU A 172 9.83 -38.55 38.46
CA LEU A 172 9.68 -39.03 37.09
C LEU A 172 9.36 -40.52 37.00
N ALA A 173 9.15 -41.19 38.13
CA ALA A 173 8.81 -42.62 38.16
C ALA A 173 7.54 -42.92 37.32
N GLY A 174 6.55 -42.03 37.36
CA GLY A 174 5.35 -42.11 36.53
C GLY A 174 5.51 -41.63 35.09
N LEU A 175 6.67 -41.08 34.70
CA LEU A 175 6.93 -40.45 33.40
C LEU A 175 8.15 -41.06 32.67
N PRO A 176 8.13 -42.36 32.32
CA PRO A 176 9.25 -43.01 31.63
C PRO A 176 9.60 -42.34 30.28
N GLU A 177 8.63 -41.71 29.63
CA GLU A 177 8.86 -40.95 28.41
C GLU A 177 9.81 -39.73 28.58
N VAL A 178 9.80 -39.07 29.74
CA VAL A 178 10.70 -37.93 30.03
C VAL A 178 12.14 -38.42 30.15
N ILE A 179 12.34 -39.56 30.82
CA ILE A 179 13.65 -40.19 30.97
C ILE A 179 14.16 -40.66 29.60
N ARG A 180 13.33 -41.35 28.81
CA ARG A 180 13.72 -41.79 27.45
C ARG A 180 14.06 -40.62 26.54
N ALA A 181 13.27 -39.54 26.58
CA ALA A 181 13.55 -38.33 25.84
C ALA A 181 14.90 -37.73 26.25
N HIS A 182 15.15 -37.60 27.56
CA HIS A 182 16.44 -37.10 28.05
C HIS A 182 17.62 -37.96 27.59
N GLN A 183 17.50 -39.29 27.69
CA GLN A 183 18.52 -40.22 27.22
C GLN A 183 18.80 -40.06 25.72
N SER A 184 17.77 -39.80 24.90
CA SER A 184 17.93 -39.53 23.47
C SER A 184 18.59 -38.18 23.16
N LEU A 185 18.44 -37.20 24.06
CA LEU A 185 19.05 -35.86 23.93
C LEU A 185 20.55 -35.89 24.28
N LEU A 186 20.96 -36.69 25.26
CA LEU A 186 22.35 -36.72 25.76
C LEU A 186 23.40 -36.94 24.65
N PRO A 187 23.24 -37.88 23.70
CA PRO A 187 24.18 -38.04 22.57
C PRO A 187 24.26 -36.80 21.67
N LEU A 188 23.16 -36.07 21.48
CA LEU A 188 23.13 -34.85 20.67
C LEU A 188 23.88 -33.71 21.35
N LEU A 189 23.72 -33.57 22.66
CA LEU A 189 24.45 -32.57 23.46
C LEU A 189 25.96 -32.82 23.50
N ARG A 190 26.42 -34.07 23.32
CA ARG A 190 27.86 -34.40 23.27
C ARG A 190 28.53 -33.96 21.97
N ARG A 191 27.77 -33.85 20.87
CA ARG A 191 28.31 -33.38 19.59
C ARG A 191 28.48 -31.86 19.68
N LYS A 192 29.67 -31.31 19.35
CA LYS A 192 29.83 -29.87 19.20
C LYS A 192 28.82 -29.36 18.16
N GLY A 193 27.90 -28.48 18.54
CA GLY A 193 26.89 -27.95 17.63
C GLY A 193 25.77 -27.17 18.31
N SER A 194 24.84 -26.65 17.51
CA SER A 194 23.73 -25.78 17.91
C SER A 194 22.58 -26.49 18.64
N CYS A 195 22.81 -27.64 19.30
CA CYS A 195 21.75 -28.44 19.91
C CYS A 195 21.04 -27.71 21.05
N GLU A 196 21.78 -26.97 21.87
CA GLU A 196 21.21 -26.19 22.97
C GLU A 196 20.37 -25.03 22.43
N ASN A 197 20.85 -24.38 21.36
CA ASN A 197 20.12 -23.32 20.69
C ASN A 197 18.84 -23.86 20.01
N ALA A 198 18.92 -25.02 19.36
CA ALA A 198 17.76 -25.70 18.80
C ALA A 198 16.75 -26.11 19.88
N PHE A 199 17.24 -26.53 21.05
CA PHE A 199 16.37 -26.84 22.18
C PHE A 199 15.64 -25.60 22.70
N ALA A 200 16.30 -24.44 22.75
CA ALA A 200 15.65 -23.18 23.11
C ALA A 200 14.52 -22.81 22.11
N VAL A 201 14.75 -22.99 20.80
CA VAL A 201 13.69 -22.83 19.78
C VAL A 201 12.57 -23.84 19.99
N ALA A 202 12.90 -25.12 20.19
CA ALA A 202 11.92 -26.17 20.41
C ALA A 202 11.06 -25.94 21.66
N GLN A 203 11.65 -25.47 22.76
CA GLN A 203 10.94 -25.12 23.98
C GLN A 203 9.97 -23.95 23.73
N ALA A 204 10.38 -22.94 22.97
CA ALA A 204 9.51 -21.84 22.55
C ALA A 204 8.33 -22.31 21.69
N VAL A 205 8.59 -23.23 20.74
CA VAL A 205 7.55 -23.84 19.91
C VAL A 205 6.53 -24.58 20.77
N VAL A 206 6.99 -25.51 21.59
CA VAL A 206 6.09 -26.37 22.37
C VAL A 206 5.38 -25.60 23.48
N ALA A 207 6.03 -24.61 24.11
CA ALA A 207 5.36 -23.72 25.06
C ALA A 207 4.22 -22.94 24.40
N SER A 208 4.40 -22.46 23.16
CA SER A 208 3.31 -21.79 22.45
C SER A 208 2.14 -22.73 22.13
N TRP A 209 2.41 -24.02 21.91
CA TRP A 209 1.35 -25.02 21.68
C TRP A 209 0.64 -25.42 22.97
N TRP A 210 1.33 -25.42 24.11
CA TRP A 210 0.73 -25.65 25.43
C TRP A 210 -0.37 -24.65 25.72
N ASP A 211 -0.15 -23.37 25.41
CA ASP A 211 -1.09 -22.29 25.70
C ASP A 211 -2.40 -22.38 24.88
N VAL A 212 -2.41 -23.11 23.75
CA VAL A 212 -3.58 -23.21 22.84
C VAL A 212 -4.68 -24.16 23.35
N HIS A 213 -4.37 -25.10 24.24
CA HIS A 213 -5.32 -26.08 24.77
C HIS A 213 -6.12 -26.84 23.69
N TRP A 214 -5.41 -27.64 22.87
CA TRP A 214 -6.00 -28.39 21.76
C TRP A 214 -7.06 -29.40 22.22
N ARG A 215 -8.16 -29.50 21.47
CA ARG A 215 -9.25 -30.46 21.76
C ARG A 215 -8.81 -31.92 21.64
N ASP A 216 -7.95 -32.23 20.66
CA ASP A 216 -7.48 -33.59 20.36
C ASP A 216 -6.19 -33.96 21.12
N GLU A 217 -5.74 -33.11 22.04
CA GLU A 217 -4.55 -33.36 22.87
C GLU A 217 -4.90 -34.24 24.08
N VAL A 218 -4.36 -35.46 24.09
CA VAL A 218 -4.60 -36.45 25.15
C VAL A 218 -3.36 -36.77 25.99
N LEU A 219 -2.15 -36.54 25.45
CA LEU A 219 -0.91 -36.98 26.10
C LEU A 219 -0.51 -36.03 27.22
N TRP A 220 -0.64 -34.73 26.99
CA TRP A 220 -0.30 -33.71 27.99
C TRP A 220 -1.19 -33.77 29.24
N PRO A 221 -2.54 -33.82 29.15
CA PRO A 221 -3.39 -34.04 30.32
C PRO A 221 -3.06 -35.34 31.07
N ALA A 222 -2.81 -36.44 30.36
CA ALA A 222 -2.47 -37.72 30.98
C ALA A 222 -1.12 -37.72 31.70
N ARG A 223 -0.13 -36.94 31.23
CA ARG A 223 1.14 -36.72 31.94
C ARG A 223 0.95 -35.79 33.14
N LEU A 224 0.17 -34.73 32.98
CA LEU A 224 -0.12 -33.76 34.04
C LEU A 224 -0.73 -34.45 35.27
N GLY A 225 -1.69 -35.35 35.05
CA GLY A 225 -2.30 -36.14 36.12
C GLY A 225 -1.34 -37.11 36.84
N ARG A 226 -0.19 -37.45 36.25
CA ARG A 226 0.83 -38.31 36.87
C ARG A 226 1.85 -37.55 37.72
N VAL A 227 1.90 -36.21 37.62
CA VAL A 227 2.84 -35.35 38.37
C VAL A 227 2.15 -34.35 39.28
N CYS A 228 0.81 -34.26 39.25
CA CYS A 228 0.08 -33.28 40.02
C CYS A 228 0.25 -33.47 41.53
N ALA A 229 0.44 -34.70 42.01
CA ALA A 229 0.63 -35.00 43.44
C ALA A 229 1.94 -34.40 44.01
N ASP A 230 2.95 -34.16 43.16
CA ASP A 230 4.23 -33.59 43.56
C ASP A 230 4.24 -32.06 43.56
N LEU A 231 3.14 -31.42 43.15
CA LEU A 231 3.05 -29.99 42.88
C LEU A 231 1.99 -29.30 43.75
N PRO A 232 2.21 -28.05 44.19
CA PRO A 232 1.22 -27.28 44.91
C PRO A 232 -0.10 -27.15 44.13
N GLU A 233 -1.22 -27.42 44.81
CA GLU A 233 -2.55 -27.26 44.25
C GLU A 233 -2.76 -25.80 43.77
N GLY A 234 -3.35 -25.63 42.59
CA GLY A 234 -3.51 -24.33 41.94
C GLY A 234 -2.32 -23.91 41.04
N GLU A 235 -1.09 -24.34 41.32
CA GLU A 235 0.12 -23.96 40.54
C GLU A 235 0.54 -25.03 39.50
N VAL A 236 -0.11 -26.19 39.53
CA VAL A 236 0.23 -27.40 38.75
C VAL A 236 0.41 -27.10 37.26
N ALA A 237 -0.51 -26.38 36.62
CA ALA A 237 -0.46 -26.12 35.19
C ALA A 237 0.77 -25.30 34.76
N VAL A 238 1.25 -24.39 35.61
CA VAL A 238 2.43 -23.56 35.35
C VAL A 238 3.69 -24.37 35.61
N LEU A 239 3.78 -25.01 36.78
CA LEU A 239 4.98 -25.71 37.24
C LEU A 239 5.26 -27.00 36.47
N ALA A 240 4.21 -27.69 36.02
CA ALA A 240 4.34 -28.95 35.28
C ALA A 240 4.66 -28.76 33.79
N ARG A 241 4.45 -27.55 33.22
CA ARG A 241 4.57 -27.32 31.76
C ARG A 241 5.85 -27.91 31.18
N ASP A 242 6.99 -27.52 31.73
CA ASP A 242 8.29 -27.88 31.18
C ASP A 242 8.58 -29.38 31.31
N VAL A 243 8.13 -30.05 32.39
CA VAL A 243 8.32 -31.50 32.57
C VAL A 243 7.36 -32.31 31.69
N VAL A 244 6.11 -31.88 31.56
CA VAL A 244 5.07 -32.54 30.76
C VAL A 244 5.38 -32.46 29.26
N THR A 245 5.87 -31.31 28.81
CA THR A 245 6.17 -31.02 27.40
C THR A 245 7.61 -31.36 26.98
N TYR A 246 8.45 -31.76 27.93
CA TYR A 246 9.85 -32.09 27.67
C TYR A 246 10.05 -33.13 26.55
N PRO A 247 9.28 -34.25 26.49
CA PRO A 247 9.45 -35.22 25.42
C PRO A 247 9.22 -34.62 24.02
N GLU A 248 8.20 -33.76 23.88
CA GLU A 248 7.95 -33.05 22.62
C GLU A 248 9.05 -32.03 22.31
N ALA A 249 9.54 -31.28 23.29
CA ALA A 249 10.65 -30.33 23.09
C ALA A 249 11.92 -31.05 22.60
N VAL A 250 12.24 -32.23 23.15
CA VAL A 250 13.35 -33.05 22.66
C VAL A 250 13.08 -33.56 21.25
N ALA A 251 11.89 -34.08 20.96
CA ALA A 251 11.54 -34.58 19.62
C ALA A 251 11.66 -33.47 18.55
N VAL A 252 11.14 -32.28 18.82
CA VAL A 252 11.29 -31.11 17.95
C VAL A 252 12.77 -30.74 17.81
N THR A 253 13.55 -30.72 18.90
CA THR A 253 15.00 -30.48 18.86
C THR A 253 15.71 -31.44 17.90
N THR A 254 15.36 -32.73 17.93
CA THR A 254 15.98 -33.73 17.03
C THR A 254 15.74 -33.44 15.55
N VAL A 255 14.58 -32.86 15.22
CA VAL A 255 14.20 -32.50 13.85
C VAL A 255 14.91 -31.21 13.44
N LEU A 256 14.88 -30.18 14.29
CA LEU A 256 15.48 -28.87 13.98
C LEU A 256 17.01 -28.94 13.88
N CYS A 257 17.67 -29.77 14.69
CA CYS A 257 19.12 -29.98 14.64
C CYS A 257 19.61 -30.68 13.36
N ASP A 258 18.74 -31.46 12.71
CA ASP A 258 19.12 -32.25 11.55
C ASP A 258 19.17 -31.37 10.30
N ARG A 259 20.34 -31.35 9.64
CA ARG A 259 20.58 -30.55 8.43
C ARG A 259 19.64 -30.95 7.30
N LEU A 260 19.18 -32.21 7.26
CA LEU A 260 18.21 -32.69 6.28
C LEU A 260 16.95 -31.83 6.27
N TRP A 261 16.41 -31.49 7.45
CA TRP A 261 15.14 -30.76 7.54
C TRP A 261 15.28 -29.30 7.12
N ARG A 262 16.45 -28.69 7.33
CA ARG A 262 16.75 -27.36 6.77
C ARG A 262 16.74 -27.40 5.23
N GLN A 263 17.35 -28.42 4.63
CA GLN A 263 17.33 -28.60 3.18
C GLN A 263 15.91 -28.84 2.66
N ARG A 264 15.10 -29.68 3.33
CA ARG A 264 13.71 -29.93 2.93
C ARG A 264 12.84 -28.68 2.98
N VAL A 265 13.06 -27.80 3.97
CA VAL A 265 12.41 -26.47 4.02
C VAL A 265 12.75 -25.65 2.78
N LEU A 266 14.01 -25.60 2.38
CA LEU A 266 14.44 -24.84 1.20
C LEU A 266 13.89 -25.42 -0.11
N GLU A 267 13.81 -26.75 -0.21
CA GLU A 267 13.19 -27.44 -1.35
C GLU A 267 11.68 -27.15 -1.43
N ASP A 268 10.96 -27.25 -0.31
CA ASP A 268 9.51 -26.99 -0.25
C ASP A 268 9.17 -25.55 -0.63
N THR A 269 9.99 -24.59 -0.18
CA THR A 269 9.75 -23.17 -0.50
C THR A 269 10.39 -22.73 -1.82
N HIS A 270 11.14 -23.60 -2.50
CA HIS A 270 11.99 -23.23 -3.64
C HIS A 270 12.90 -22.02 -3.36
N GLY A 271 13.41 -21.94 -2.12
CA GLY A 271 14.18 -20.79 -1.62
C GLY A 271 13.39 -19.48 -1.51
N GLN A 272 12.07 -19.49 -1.74
CA GLN A 272 11.18 -18.35 -1.54
C GLN A 272 10.82 -18.18 -0.06
N MET A 273 10.50 -16.95 0.34
CA MET A 273 10.13 -16.65 1.71
C MET A 273 8.70 -17.16 1.95
N PRO A 274 8.46 -18.06 2.93
CA PRO A 274 7.13 -18.60 3.11
C PRO A 274 6.17 -17.58 3.73
N HIS A 275 4.91 -17.64 3.31
CA HIS A 275 3.83 -16.86 3.91
C HIS A 275 3.21 -17.57 5.12
N THR A 276 3.05 -18.89 5.05
CA THR A 276 2.53 -19.75 6.12
C THR A 276 3.32 -21.05 6.23
N LEU A 277 3.11 -21.82 7.30
CA LEU A 277 3.72 -23.15 7.43
C LEU A 277 3.14 -24.20 6.47
N ALA A 278 2.01 -23.94 5.80
CA ALA A 278 1.46 -24.82 4.75
C ALA A 278 2.44 -25.02 3.58
N GLU A 279 3.40 -24.11 3.41
CA GLU A 279 4.43 -24.15 2.37
C GLU A 279 5.65 -24.98 2.77
N VAL A 280 5.65 -25.63 3.95
CA VAL A 280 6.67 -26.59 4.38
C VAL A 280 6.02 -27.90 4.84
N PRO A 281 5.20 -28.55 4.00
CA PRO A 281 4.36 -29.68 4.40
C PRO A 281 5.18 -30.90 4.87
N ARG A 282 6.40 -31.10 4.33
CA ARG A 282 7.25 -32.22 4.74
C ARG A 282 7.72 -32.07 6.19
N LEU A 283 8.09 -30.86 6.60
CA LEU A 283 8.48 -30.57 7.98
C LEU A 283 7.31 -30.79 8.94
N LEU A 284 6.12 -30.28 8.61
CA LEU A 284 4.93 -30.44 9.45
C LEU A 284 4.55 -31.91 9.61
N THR A 285 4.60 -32.67 8.53
CA THR A 285 4.28 -34.11 8.53
C THR A 285 5.26 -34.89 9.41
N GLU A 286 6.56 -34.59 9.34
CA GLU A 286 7.53 -35.24 10.22
C GLU A 286 7.35 -34.88 11.68
N LEU A 287 7.09 -33.60 11.99
CA LEU A 287 6.82 -33.18 13.36
C LEU A 287 5.58 -33.90 13.90
N ALA A 288 4.48 -33.90 13.16
CA ALA A 288 3.25 -34.61 13.53
C ALA A 288 3.49 -36.10 13.76
N ARG A 289 4.28 -36.75 12.88
CA ARG A 289 4.65 -38.17 13.00
C ARG A 289 5.48 -38.45 14.25
N ARG A 290 6.53 -37.67 14.51
CA ARG A 290 7.41 -37.88 15.69
C ARG A 290 6.70 -37.58 17.01
N LEU A 291 5.76 -36.64 16.99
CA LEU A 291 5.00 -36.25 18.18
C LEU A 291 3.77 -37.13 18.42
N GLY A 292 3.43 -38.04 17.50
CA GLY A 292 2.24 -38.88 17.59
C GLY A 292 0.93 -38.08 17.47
N ARG A 293 0.95 -36.96 16.73
CA ARG A 293 -0.16 -35.99 16.63
C ARG A 293 -0.45 -35.66 15.16
N PRO A 294 -1.11 -36.55 14.40
CA PRO A 294 -1.39 -36.31 12.97
C PRO A 294 -2.24 -35.05 12.74
N TRP A 295 -3.15 -34.72 13.67
CA TRP A 295 -3.99 -33.53 13.64
C TRP A 295 -3.19 -32.21 13.66
N LEU A 296 -1.92 -32.24 14.10
CA LEU A 296 -1.08 -31.05 14.21
C LEU A 296 -0.78 -30.41 12.84
N VAL A 297 -0.75 -31.20 11.77
CA VAL A 297 -0.44 -30.69 10.41
C VAL A 297 -1.44 -29.62 9.99
N GLU A 298 -2.74 -29.92 10.12
CA GLU A 298 -3.82 -29.01 9.73
C GLU A 298 -3.85 -27.74 10.60
N GLN A 299 -3.66 -27.92 11.91
CA GLN A 299 -3.65 -26.80 12.86
C GLN A 299 -2.49 -25.83 12.63
N LEU A 300 -1.31 -26.34 12.26
CA LEU A 300 -0.14 -25.51 12.04
C LEU A 300 -0.07 -24.92 10.62
N ALA A 301 -0.70 -25.53 9.62
CA ALA A 301 -0.60 -25.11 8.22
C ALA A 301 -0.92 -23.61 8.02
N ALA A 302 -1.97 -23.10 8.68
CA ALA A 302 -2.37 -21.69 8.56
C ALA A 302 -1.50 -20.71 9.37
N SER A 303 -0.55 -21.21 10.17
CA SER A 303 0.27 -20.37 11.04
C SER A 303 1.25 -19.51 10.22
N SER A 304 1.19 -18.20 10.45
CA SER A 304 2.07 -17.19 9.85
C SER A 304 2.91 -16.42 10.90
N ALA A 305 3.05 -16.99 12.10
CA ALA A 305 3.77 -16.42 13.25
C ALA A 305 4.19 -17.53 14.23
N GLY A 306 4.96 -17.17 15.25
CA GLY A 306 5.44 -18.09 16.27
C GLY A 306 6.87 -18.57 16.03
N ALA A 307 7.45 -19.24 17.04
CA ALA A 307 8.85 -19.66 17.02
C ALA A 307 9.19 -20.59 15.85
N LEU A 308 8.29 -21.53 15.49
CA LEU A 308 8.52 -22.47 14.39
C LEU A 308 8.54 -21.73 13.05
N PHE A 309 7.59 -20.83 12.84
CA PHE A 309 7.54 -20.00 11.63
C PHE A 309 8.75 -19.06 11.53
N ALA A 310 9.16 -18.46 12.65
CA ALA A 310 10.36 -17.62 12.71
C ALA A 310 11.62 -18.41 12.33
N TRP A 311 11.78 -19.63 12.85
CA TRP A 311 12.88 -20.53 12.50
C TRP A 311 12.86 -20.91 11.01
N VAL A 312 11.71 -21.31 10.46
CA VAL A 312 11.56 -21.63 9.02
C VAL A 312 11.99 -20.45 8.15
N ARG A 313 11.55 -19.23 8.47
CA ARG A 313 11.97 -18.02 7.76
C ARG A 313 13.46 -17.74 7.92
N ALA A 314 14.03 -18.00 9.10
CA ALA A 314 15.44 -17.82 9.35
C ALA A 314 16.30 -18.80 8.51
N CYS A 315 15.86 -20.04 8.33
CA CYS A 315 16.50 -20.99 7.41
C CYS A 315 16.56 -20.46 5.96
N VAL A 316 15.44 -19.93 5.45
CA VAL A 316 15.40 -19.33 4.10
C VAL A 316 16.27 -18.08 4.00
N ARG A 317 16.28 -17.23 5.04
CA ARG A 317 17.15 -16.03 5.08
C ARG A 317 18.63 -16.40 5.11
N ARG A 318 18.99 -17.47 5.82
CA ARG A 318 20.36 -17.96 5.92
C ARG A 318 20.89 -18.40 4.56
N GLU A 319 20.10 -19.18 3.83
CA GLU A 319 20.46 -19.63 2.47
C GLU A 319 20.69 -18.47 1.51
N ARG A 320 19.92 -17.38 1.67
CA ARG A 320 20.09 -16.13 0.90
C ARG A 320 21.26 -15.26 1.37
N GLY A 321 22.08 -15.72 2.31
CA GLY A 321 23.20 -14.96 2.89
C GLY A 321 22.78 -13.77 3.75
N ALA A 322 21.51 -13.69 4.18
CA ALA A 322 20.96 -12.51 4.85
C ALA A 322 21.06 -12.54 6.38
N VAL A 323 21.48 -13.67 6.97
CA VAL A 323 21.73 -13.84 8.41
C VAL A 323 22.89 -14.82 8.68
N PRO A 324 23.65 -14.64 9.77
CA PRO A 324 24.60 -15.63 10.29
C PRO A 324 23.94 -16.95 10.76
N GLU A 325 24.74 -17.98 11.09
CA GLU A 325 24.24 -19.29 11.56
C GLU A 325 23.64 -19.21 12.96
N GLU A 326 24.22 -18.39 13.83
CA GLU A 326 23.76 -18.14 15.19
C GLU A 326 22.36 -17.52 15.23
N ASP A 327 22.05 -16.64 14.27
CA ASP A 327 20.77 -15.94 14.17
C ASP A 327 19.61 -16.86 13.75
N VAL A 328 19.91 -18.02 13.14
CA VAL A 328 18.87 -19.02 12.79
C VAL A 328 18.17 -19.54 14.04
N TRP A 329 18.87 -19.54 15.17
CA TRP A 329 18.37 -20.06 16.44
C TRP A 329 17.86 -18.99 17.39
N ALA A 330 17.91 -17.72 16.98
CA ALA A 330 17.43 -16.62 17.80
C ALA A 330 15.92 -16.75 18.03
N VAL A 331 15.51 -16.93 19.29
CA VAL A 331 14.10 -16.89 19.69
C VAL A 331 13.73 -15.43 20.02
N PRO A 332 12.86 -14.80 19.23
CA PRO A 332 12.42 -13.43 19.48
C PRO A 332 11.72 -13.33 20.84
N VAL A 333 11.88 -12.19 21.52
CA VAL A 333 11.36 -12.00 22.89
C VAL A 333 9.87 -12.32 22.99
N ALA A 334 9.07 -11.96 21.97
CA ALA A 334 7.64 -12.25 21.92
C ALA A 334 7.27 -13.74 21.87
N HIS A 335 8.21 -14.60 21.52
CA HIS A 335 8.02 -16.05 21.43
C HIS A 335 8.76 -16.83 22.52
N ARG A 336 9.52 -16.14 23.38
CA ARG A 336 10.20 -16.82 24.49
C ARG A 336 9.15 -17.33 25.48
N PRO A 337 9.27 -18.58 25.97
CA PRO A 337 8.41 -19.07 27.02
C PRO A 337 8.41 -18.09 28.20
N ARG A 338 7.22 -17.79 28.72
CA ARG A 338 7.12 -16.99 29.95
C ARG A 338 7.86 -17.73 31.06
N GLY A 339 8.64 -16.98 31.86
CA GLY A 339 9.40 -17.53 32.98
C GLY A 339 8.48 -18.07 34.08
N LEU A 340 8.80 -19.23 34.65
CA LEU A 340 7.98 -19.90 35.68
C LEU A 340 7.73 -18.99 36.90
N ALA A 341 8.77 -18.36 37.45
CA ALA A 341 8.65 -17.43 38.60
C ALA A 341 7.64 -16.31 38.36
N ALA A 342 7.71 -15.68 37.18
CA ALA A 342 6.83 -14.57 36.84
C ALA A 342 5.36 -15.00 36.72
N GLN A 343 5.12 -16.19 36.14
CA GLN A 343 3.78 -16.75 36.01
C GLN A 343 3.21 -17.19 37.36
N VAL A 344 4.01 -17.85 38.21
CA VAL A 344 3.60 -18.23 39.56
C VAL A 344 3.30 -17.00 40.41
N ARG A 345 4.12 -15.94 40.31
CA ARG A 345 3.84 -14.66 40.98
C ARG A 345 2.48 -14.10 40.58
N GLU A 346 2.21 -14.02 39.28
CA GLU A 346 0.95 -13.49 38.75
C GLU A 346 -0.23 -14.33 39.24
N LEU A 347 -0.12 -15.64 39.17
CA LEU A 347 -1.13 -16.58 39.64
C LEU A 347 -1.40 -16.44 41.15
N ARG A 348 -0.36 -16.32 41.98
CA ARG A 348 -0.49 -16.08 43.43
C ARG A 348 -1.17 -14.74 43.73
N LEU A 349 -0.83 -13.68 42.98
CA LEU A 349 -1.47 -12.37 43.12
C LEU A 349 -2.95 -12.41 42.73
N GLN A 350 -3.31 -13.14 41.67
CA GLN A 350 -4.70 -13.36 41.26
C GLN A 350 -5.50 -14.08 42.36
N HIS A 351 -4.97 -15.17 42.92
CA HIS A 351 -5.63 -15.90 44.02
C HIS A 351 -5.74 -15.10 45.31
N ALA A 352 -4.78 -14.22 45.60
CA ALA A 352 -4.78 -13.38 46.80
C ALA A 352 -5.81 -12.23 46.76
N GLY A 353 -6.65 -12.13 45.72
CA GLY A 353 -7.58 -11.00 45.51
C GLY A 353 -6.88 -9.66 45.23
N ASN A 354 -5.55 -9.65 45.25
CA ASN A 354 -4.68 -8.52 44.92
C ASN A 354 -4.31 -8.55 43.43
N ALA A 355 -5.24 -8.97 42.57
CA ALA A 355 -5.09 -8.76 41.15
C ALA A 355 -4.96 -7.25 40.92
N PRO A 356 -3.92 -6.75 40.25
CA PRO A 356 -3.92 -5.35 39.84
C PRO A 356 -5.15 -5.17 38.93
N VAL A 357 -6.17 -4.49 39.47
CA VAL A 357 -7.38 -4.10 38.75
C VAL A 357 -6.92 -3.25 37.57
N GLY A 358 -6.88 -3.86 36.38
CA GLY A 358 -6.58 -3.19 35.12
C GLY A 358 -5.28 -2.38 35.15
N GLY A 359 -4.13 -3.04 35.17
CA GLY A 359 -2.89 -2.36 34.81
C GLY A 359 -3.06 -1.66 33.46
N SER A 360 -2.89 -0.34 33.43
CA SER A 360 -2.97 0.46 32.20
C SER A 360 -2.17 -0.23 31.10
N LEU A 361 -2.83 -0.52 29.97
CA LEU A 361 -2.20 -1.21 28.84
C LEU A 361 -0.88 -0.52 28.53
N SER A 362 0.18 -1.31 28.29
CA SER A 362 1.46 -0.71 27.90
C SER A 362 1.28 0.21 26.70
N ARG A 363 2.09 1.27 26.61
CA ARG A 363 2.05 2.21 25.47
C ARG A 363 2.13 1.50 24.12
N ALA A 364 2.89 0.41 24.05
CA ALA A 364 3.02 -0.43 22.87
C ALA A 364 1.73 -1.19 22.52
N GLU A 365 1.00 -1.68 23.52
CA GLU A 365 -0.28 -2.35 23.35
C GLU A 365 -1.38 -1.37 22.89
N GLN A 366 -1.44 -0.19 23.52
CA GLN A 366 -2.36 0.87 23.09
C GLN A 366 -2.08 1.30 21.63
N ALA A 367 -0.82 1.52 21.28
CA ALA A 367 -0.43 1.88 19.92
C ALA A 367 -0.76 0.78 18.89
N TYR A 368 -0.62 -0.49 19.28
CA TYR A 368 -1.02 -1.60 18.44
C TYR A 368 -2.54 -1.64 18.23
N ARG A 369 -3.34 -1.51 19.29
CA ARG A 369 -4.81 -1.51 19.19
C ARG A 369 -5.34 -0.36 18.33
N VAL A 370 -4.77 0.83 18.47
CA VAL A 370 -5.11 1.99 17.60
C VAL A 370 -4.78 1.69 16.14
N GLY A 371 -3.57 1.17 15.86
CA GLY A 371 -3.18 0.81 14.50
C GLY A 371 -4.05 -0.29 13.90
N LEU A 372 -4.43 -1.30 14.69
CA LEU A 372 -5.34 -2.38 14.29
C LEU A 372 -6.74 -1.86 13.97
N ALA A 373 -7.27 -0.90 14.75
CA ALA A 373 -8.56 -0.26 14.46
C ALA A 373 -8.52 0.50 13.12
N HIS A 374 -7.46 1.25 12.83
CA HIS A 374 -7.28 1.89 11.52
C HIS A 374 -7.10 0.86 10.40
N ALA A 375 -6.45 -0.27 10.65
CA ALA A 375 -6.35 -1.36 9.67
C ALA A 375 -7.73 -1.93 9.32
N HIS A 376 -8.60 -2.18 10.32
CA HIS A 376 -9.99 -2.60 10.08
C HIS A 376 -10.76 -1.55 9.27
N SER A 377 -10.70 -0.28 9.67
CA SER A 377 -11.38 0.83 8.96
C SER A 377 -10.91 0.95 7.50
N TYR A 378 -9.60 0.82 7.24
CA TYR A 378 -9.05 0.84 5.89
C TYR A 378 -9.51 -0.37 5.07
N ALA A 379 -9.45 -1.57 5.65
CA ALA A 379 -9.87 -2.80 4.98
C ALA A 379 -11.37 -2.80 4.66
N ALA A 380 -12.22 -2.20 5.50
CA ALA A 380 -13.64 -2.05 5.21
C ALA A 380 -13.89 -1.20 3.94
N ARG A 381 -13.06 -0.17 3.69
CA ARG A 381 -13.18 0.69 2.49
C ARG A 381 -12.54 0.10 1.24
N HIS A 382 -11.41 -0.61 1.39
CA HIS A 382 -10.57 -1.02 0.26
C HIS A 382 -10.54 -2.53 0.02
N GLY A 383 -10.99 -3.34 0.98
CA GLY A 383 -10.98 -4.80 0.94
C GLY A 383 -9.59 -5.43 1.13
N HIS A 384 -8.58 -4.66 1.57
CA HIS A 384 -7.20 -5.12 1.70
C HIS A 384 -6.34 -4.20 2.58
N LEU A 385 -5.16 -4.64 3.04
CA LEU A 385 -4.16 -3.83 3.76
C LEU A 385 -2.94 -3.43 2.90
N ALA A 386 -3.12 -3.33 1.58
CA ALA A 386 -2.08 -2.88 0.64
C ALA A 386 -1.83 -1.35 0.65
N VAL A 387 -1.58 -0.77 1.82
CA VAL A 387 -1.36 0.68 2.02
C VAL A 387 0.06 1.07 1.54
N PRO A 388 0.24 2.19 0.81
CA PRO A 388 1.57 2.73 0.51
C PRO A 388 2.35 3.05 1.79
N LYS A 389 3.69 2.97 1.79
CA LYS A 389 4.53 3.20 2.99
C LYS A 389 4.23 4.52 3.70
N TYR A 390 4.02 5.60 2.94
CA TYR A 390 3.69 6.93 3.48
C TYR A 390 2.19 7.24 3.47
N GLY A 391 1.35 6.24 3.18
CA GLY A 391 -0.09 6.39 3.16
C GLY A 391 -0.65 6.61 4.57
N ARG A 392 -1.51 7.62 4.69
CA ARG A 392 -2.31 7.89 5.88
C ARG A 392 -3.74 7.44 5.68
N HIS A 393 -4.38 7.01 6.76
CA HIS A 393 -5.80 6.68 6.82
C HIS A 393 -6.40 7.38 8.03
N GLU A 394 -7.35 8.29 7.82
CA GLU A 394 -8.00 9.05 8.91
C GLU A 394 -6.98 9.77 9.81
N GLY A 395 -5.98 10.41 9.18
CA GLY A 395 -4.89 11.10 9.88
C GLY A 395 -3.81 10.17 10.47
N PHE A 396 -4.06 8.88 10.64
CA PHE A 396 -3.09 7.91 11.15
C PHE A 396 -2.12 7.42 10.06
N ALA A 397 -0.83 7.29 10.40
CA ALA A 397 0.22 6.82 9.49
C ALA A 397 0.20 5.29 9.28
N LEU A 398 -0.94 4.77 8.79
CA LEU A 398 -1.21 3.34 8.65
C LEU A 398 -0.16 2.61 7.79
N GLY A 399 0.32 3.25 6.72
CA GLY A 399 1.35 2.68 5.85
C GLY A 399 2.66 2.37 6.57
N ALA A 400 3.12 3.31 7.41
CA ALA A 400 4.34 3.16 8.19
C ALA A 400 4.15 2.13 9.31
N TRP A 401 2.99 2.16 9.97
CA TRP A 401 2.65 1.19 11.01
C TRP A 401 2.64 -0.25 10.45
N LEU A 402 1.96 -0.51 9.33
CA LEU A 402 1.95 -1.83 8.67
C LEU A 402 3.34 -2.24 8.20
N ALA A 403 4.15 -1.32 7.67
CA ALA A 403 5.53 -1.62 7.29
C ALA A 403 6.35 -2.10 8.49
N ASN A 404 6.21 -1.45 9.66
CA ASN A 404 6.89 -1.88 10.89
C ASN A 404 6.43 -3.26 11.36
N GLN A 405 5.12 -3.57 11.29
CA GLN A 405 4.61 -4.91 11.63
C GLN A 405 5.20 -5.99 10.70
N ARG A 406 5.33 -5.71 9.40
CA ARG A 406 5.90 -6.63 8.40
C ARG A 406 7.39 -6.88 8.63
N THR A 407 8.17 -5.82 8.86
CA THR A 407 9.61 -5.94 9.16
C THR A 407 9.85 -6.74 10.43
N GLY A 408 9.02 -6.53 11.45
CA GLY A 408 9.08 -7.22 12.74
C GLY A 408 8.29 -8.54 12.79
N VAL A 409 7.79 -9.08 11.68
CA VAL A 409 6.81 -10.19 11.71
C VAL A 409 7.33 -11.43 12.45
N ALA A 410 8.63 -11.74 12.32
CA ALA A 410 9.23 -12.88 13.01
C ALA A 410 9.23 -12.71 14.54
N ALA A 411 9.16 -11.48 15.04
CA ALA A 411 9.11 -11.13 16.45
C ALA A 411 7.73 -10.61 16.89
N LEU A 412 6.72 -10.71 16.03
CA LEU A 412 5.38 -10.22 16.33
C LEU A 412 4.63 -11.30 17.14
N PRO A 413 4.00 -10.96 18.28
CA PRO A 413 3.14 -11.89 19.01
C PRO A 413 2.12 -12.55 18.10
N ILE A 414 1.83 -13.84 18.35
CA ILE A 414 1.02 -14.68 17.47
C ILE A 414 -0.37 -14.08 17.29
N GLU A 415 -0.97 -13.61 18.38
CA GLU A 415 -2.32 -13.04 18.43
C GLU A 415 -2.40 -11.76 17.56
N ARG A 416 -1.33 -10.97 17.56
CA ARG A 416 -1.23 -9.74 16.77
C ARG A 416 -1.08 -10.04 15.27
N ALA A 417 -0.28 -11.04 14.92
CA ALA A 417 -0.15 -11.48 13.54
C ALA A 417 -1.49 -12.06 13.02
N GLN A 418 -2.16 -12.87 13.84
CA GLN A 418 -3.46 -13.47 13.52
C GLN A 418 -4.57 -12.41 13.38
N ALA A 419 -4.56 -11.35 14.20
CA ALA A 419 -5.52 -10.26 14.07
C ALA A 419 -5.40 -9.57 12.70
N LEU A 420 -4.17 -9.32 12.22
CA LEU A 420 -3.94 -8.77 10.88
C LEU A 420 -4.28 -9.76 9.77
N HIS A 421 -3.96 -11.04 9.96
CA HIS A 421 -4.29 -12.11 9.00
C HIS A 421 -5.79 -12.26 8.79
N ARG A 422 -6.60 -12.13 9.85
CA ARG A 422 -8.07 -12.14 9.78
C ARG A 422 -8.65 -10.99 8.96
N ILE A 423 -8.02 -9.82 8.99
CA ILE A 423 -8.43 -8.68 8.17
C ILE A 423 -8.09 -8.95 6.70
N ASP A 424 -6.92 -9.53 6.48
CA ASP A 424 -6.33 -9.66 5.16
C ASP A 424 -5.25 -10.75 5.18
N PRO A 425 -5.52 -11.93 4.59
CA PRO A 425 -4.58 -13.04 4.60
C PRO A 425 -3.21 -12.63 4.07
N TRP A 426 -3.17 -11.80 3.02
CA TRP A 426 -1.94 -11.34 2.37
C TRP A 426 -1.38 -10.04 2.95
N TRP A 427 -1.71 -9.68 4.20
CA TRP A 427 -1.18 -8.48 4.85
C TRP A 427 0.36 -8.48 4.87
N ASN A 428 1.00 -9.65 5.00
CA ASN A 428 2.45 -9.85 4.96
C ASN A 428 2.85 -10.91 3.92
N GLY A 429 2.43 -10.72 2.66
CA GLY A 429 2.90 -11.54 1.55
C GLY A 429 4.43 -11.38 1.32
N PRO A 430 5.14 -12.41 0.84
CA PRO A 430 6.59 -12.39 0.63
C PRO A 430 7.08 -11.55 -0.56
N TRP A 431 6.18 -10.85 -1.25
CA TRP A 431 6.47 -9.97 -2.38
C TRP A 431 6.29 -8.48 -2.03
N PRO A 432 6.81 -7.55 -2.85
CA PRO A 432 6.69 -6.12 -2.59
C PRO A 432 5.24 -5.63 -2.48
N ILE A 433 5.00 -4.68 -1.57
CA ILE A 433 3.67 -4.06 -1.41
C ILE A 433 3.18 -3.35 -2.68
N SER A 434 4.09 -2.89 -3.53
CA SER A 434 3.79 -2.31 -4.85
C SER A 434 3.11 -3.32 -5.77
N TRP A 435 3.60 -4.56 -5.81
CA TRP A 435 2.98 -5.65 -6.58
C TRP A 435 1.52 -5.83 -6.16
N ARG A 436 1.29 -5.88 -4.85
CA ARG A 436 -0.04 -6.08 -4.27
C ARG A 436 -1.01 -4.93 -4.56
N ARG A 437 -0.51 -3.69 -4.54
CA ARG A 437 -1.27 -2.51 -4.95
C ARG A 437 -1.67 -2.58 -6.42
N THR A 438 -0.76 -2.99 -7.30
CA THR A 438 -1.07 -3.15 -8.73
C THR A 438 -2.05 -4.29 -8.96
N TYR A 439 -1.92 -5.41 -8.24
CA TYR A 439 -2.92 -6.49 -8.24
C TYR A 439 -4.31 -5.97 -7.88
N HIS A 440 -4.47 -5.21 -6.79
CA HIS A 440 -5.79 -4.66 -6.44
C HIS A 440 -6.32 -3.65 -7.45
N ARG A 441 -5.45 -2.89 -8.14
CA ARG A 441 -5.86 -2.07 -9.30
C ARG A 441 -6.38 -2.93 -10.46
N ALA A 442 -5.74 -4.07 -10.73
CA ALA A 442 -6.20 -5.04 -11.71
C ALA A 442 -7.54 -5.67 -11.28
N LEU A 443 -7.71 -6.00 -10.00
CA LEU A 443 -8.95 -6.56 -9.46
C LEU A 443 -10.12 -5.58 -9.58
N VAL A 444 -9.90 -4.29 -9.31
CA VAL A 444 -10.91 -3.24 -9.54
C VAL A 444 -11.27 -3.14 -11.03
N HIS A 445 -10.28 -3.24 -11.92
CA HIS A 445 -10.54 -3.29 -13.36
C HIS A 445 -11.40 -4.51 -13.72
N VAL A 446 -11.07 -5.69 -13.20
CA VAL A 446 -11.80 -6.94 -13.45
C VAL A 446 -13.24 -6.86 -12.94
N ARG A 447 -13.46 -6.32 -11.75
CA ARG A 447 -14.81 -6.11 -11.21
C ARG A 447 -15.69 -5.20 -12.07
N LYS A 448 -15.08 -4.27 -12.81
CA LYS A 448 -15.78 -3.31 -13.67
C LYS A 448 -15.94 -3.79 -15.11
N HIS A 449 -14.98 -4.56 -15.62
CA HIS A 449 -14.86 -4.86 -17.06
C HIS A 449 -14.82 -6.35 -17.40
N GLY A 450 -14.82 -7.24 -16.40
CA GLY A 450 -14.63 -8.69 -16.58
C GLY A 450 -13.17 -9.13 -16.51
N LEU A 451 -12.93 -10.45 -16.58
CA LEU A 451 -11.59 -11.04 -16.51
C LEU A 451 -10.66 -10.48 -17.59
N VAL A 452 -9.35 -10.44 -17.31
CA VAL A 452 -8.39 -9.95 -18.29
C VAL A 452 -8.08 -11.03 -19.34
N ASP A 453 -8.01 -10.62 -20.61
CA ASP A 453 -7.62 -11.49 -21.72
C ASP A 453 -6.13 -11.34 -22.01
N ALA A 454 -5.32 -12.30 -21.52
CA ALA A 454 -3.89 -12.33 -21.77
C ALA A 454 -3.55 -12.57 -23.25
N THR A 455 -4.36 -13.35 -23.97
CA THR A 455 -4.12 -13.72 -25.37
C THR A 455 -4.32 -12.52 -26.31
N ALA A 456 -5.29 -11.67 -26.02
CA ALA A 456 -5.51 -10.40 -26.73
C ALA A 456 -4.58 -9.26 -26.24
N GLY A 457 -3.66 -9.55 -25.32
CA GLY A 457 -2.70 -8.59 -24.77
C GLY A 457 -3.34 -7.53 -23.88
N PHE A 458 -4.27 -7.96 -23.01
CA PHE A 458 -4.92 -7.15 -21.98
C PHE A 458 -5.67 -5.93 -22.55
N PRO A 459 -6.63 -6.12 -23.48
CA PRO A 459 -7.44 -5.02 -24.00
C PRO A 459 -8.22 -4.33 -22.86
N GLY A 460 -8.54 -3.05 -23.04
CA GLY A 460 -9.27 -2.27 -22.04
C GLY A 460 -8.43 -1.78 -20.84
N THR A 461 -7.26 -2.37 -20.58
CA THR A 461 -6.35 -1.85 -19.54
C THR A 461 -5.58 -0.62 -20.01
N SER A 462 -5.11 0.18 -19.05
CA SER A 462 -4.07 1.18 -19.31
C SER A 462 -2.77 0.50 -19.78
N LEU A 463 -1.88 1.27 -20.42
CA LEU A 463 -0.59 0.75 -20.89
C LEU A 463 0.22 0.15 -19.75
N ALA A 464 0.42 0.92 -18.67
CA ALA A 464 1.19 0.48 -17.51
C ALA A 464 0.61 -0.76 -16.83
N LEU A 465 -0.72 -0.88 -16.73
CA LEU A 465 -1.34 -2.07 -16.14
C LEU A 465 -1.18 -3.29 -17.05
N GLY A 466 -1.37 -3.13 -18.36
CA GLY A 466 -1.21 -4.22 -19.32
C GLY A 466 0.24 -4.68 -19.46
N GLU A 467 1.21 -3.76 -19.37
CA GLU A 467 2.63 -4.10 -19.30
C GLU A 467 2.97 -4.87 -18.03
N TRP A 468 2.48 -4.42 -16.87
CA TRP A 468 2.66 -5.14 -15.62
C TRP A 468 2.05 -6.55 -15.67
N LEU A 469 0.83 -6.71 -16.20
CA LEU A 469 0.18 -8.01 -16.36
C LEU A 469 0.97 -8.93 -17.30
N HIS A 470 1.50 -8.39 -18.40
CA HIS A 470 2.35 -9.15 -19.30
C HIS A 470 3.65 -9.61 -18.63
N GLU A 471 4.30 -8.73 -17.86
CA GLU A 471 5.50 -9.09 -17.08
C GLU A 471 5.19 -10.24 -16.09
N GLN A 472 4.02 -10.20 -15.44
CA GLN A 472 3.61 -11.29 -14.54
C GLN A 472 3.42 -12.61 -15.29
N CYS A 473 2.91 -12.56 -16.53
CA CYS A 473 2.78 -13.75 -17.37
C CYS A 473 4.14 -14.28 -17.83
N SER A 474 5.08 -13.40 -18.20
CA SER A 474 6.43 -13.82 -18.64
C SER A 474 7.25 -14.50 -17.55
N ARG A 475 6.94 -14.22 -16.28
CA ARG A 475 7.65 -14.76 -15.11
C ARG A 475 6.77 -15.70 -14.28
N TYR A 476 5.66 -16.18 -14.84
CA TYR A 476 4.60 -16.84 -14.07
C TYR A 476 5.10 -18.02 -13.23
N ASP A 477 5.98 -18.84 -13.82
CA ASP A 477 6.52 -20.05 -13.17
C ASP A 477 7.50 -19.71 -12.02
N ASP A 478 8.12 -18.53 -12.04
CA ASP A 478 8.98 -18.04 -10.96
C ASP A 478 8.21 -17.34 -9.82
N LEU A 479 6.93 -17.00 -10.06
CA LEU A 479 6.12 -16.30 -9.07
C LEU A 479 5.81 -17.21 -7.88
N HIS A 480 5.70 -16.59 -6.70
CA HIS A 480 5.25 -17.28 -5.52
C HIS A 480 3.86 -17.91 -5.75
N VAL A 481 3.61 -19.11 -5.21
CA VAL A 481 2.32 -19.82 -5.38
C VAL A 481 1.13 -18.94 -5.00
N GLY A 482 1.28 -18.13 -3.95
CA GLY A 482 0.31 -17.09 -3.57
C GLY A 482 0.04 -16.03 -4.63
N GLN A 483 1.06 -15.54 -5.35
CA GLN A 483 0.89 -14.63 -6.48
C GLN A 483 0.18 -15.31 -7.64
N GLN A 484 0.53 -16.57 -7.96
CA GLN A 484 -0.15 -17.35 -9.00
C GLN A 484 -1.64 -17.53 -8.69
N ARG A 485 -2.00 -17.82 -7.43
CA ARG A 485 -3.40 -17.89 -6.97
C ARG A 485 -4.12 -16.55 -7.14
N LEU A 486 -3.50 -15.45 -6.74
CA LEU A 486 -4.08 -14.12 -6.91
C LEU A 486 -4.26 -13.77 -8.41
N LEU A 487 -3.29 -14.11 -9.27
CA LEU A 487 -3.41 -13.91 -10.70
C LEU A 487 -4.54 -14.75 -11.33
N ALA A 488 -4.80 -15.94 -10.78
CA ALA A 488 -5.93 -16.76 -11.21
C ALA A 488 -7.29 -16.06 -10.98
N ASP A 489 -7.41 -15.25 -9.91
CA ASP A 489 -8.61 -14.41 -9.67
C ASP A 489 -8.83 -13.36 -10.77
N LEU A 490 -7.77 -12.97 -11.48
CA LEU A 490 -7.85 -12.07 -12.63
C LEU A 490 -8.16 -12.81 -13.95
N GLY A 491 -8.19 -14.15 -13.92
CA GLY A 491 -8.30 -15.01 -15.11
C GLY A 491 -6.96 -15.48 -15.67
N ILE A 492 -5.83 -15.16 -15.04
CA ILE A 492 -4.50 -15.57 -15.52
C ILE A 492 -4.10 -16.91 -14.88
N ARG A 493 -4.18 -17.97 -15.69
CA ARG A 493 -3.75 -19.34 -15.35
C ARG A 493 -2.50 -19.71 -16.18
N PRO A 494 -1.78 -20.80 -15.86
CA PRO A 494 -0.53 -21.15 -16.57
C PRO A 494 -0.66 -21.16 -18.09
N ALA A 495 -1.76 -21.71 -18.63
CA ALA A 495 -2.01 -21.73 -20.08
C ALA A 495 -2.15 -20.31 -20.68
N HIS A 496 -2.93 -19.44 -20.03
CA HIS A 496 -3.13 -18.05 -20.48
C HIS A 496 -1.83 -17.25 -20.42
N ALA A 497 -1.02 -17.46 -19.36
CA ALA A 497 0.26 -16.80 -19.17
C ALA A 497 1.25 -17.15 -20.30
N ARG A 498 1.34 -18.43 -20.69
CA ARG A 498 2.20 -18.87 -21.81
C ARG A 498 1.79 -18.27 -23.15
N SER A 499 0.51 -18.00 -23.35
CA SER A 499 -0.04 -17.39 -24.57
C SER A 499 -0.17 -15.85 -24.51
N ALA A 500 0.39 -15.21 -23.48
CA ALA A 500 0.17 -13.79 -23.24
C ALA A 500 0.88 -12.89 -24.26
N HIS A 501 0.16 -11.92 -24.81
CA HIS A 501 0.73 -10.93 -25.73
C HIS A 501 1.06 -9.60 -25.03
N PRO A 502 2.14 -8.90 -25.42
CA PRO A 502 2.44 -7.58 -24.87
C PRO A 502 1.35 -6.55 -25.20
N ARG A 503 0.99 -5.73 -24.23
CA ARG A 503 -0.03 -4.67 -24.40
C ARG A 503 0.29 -3.70 -25.54
N ARG A 504 1.57 -3.36 -25.74
CA ARG A 504 2.03 -2.51 -26.86
C ARG A 504 1.73 -3.12 -28.22
N LYS A 505 1.97 -4.43 -28.39
CA LYS A 505 1.67 -5.15 -29.64
C LYS A 505 0.17 -5.13 -29.92
N SER A 506 -0.65 -5.40 -28.90
CA SER A 506 -2.12 -5.29 -28.99
C SER A 506 -2.58 -3.88 -29.41
N LEU A 507 -2.01 -2.81 -28.81
CA LEU A 507 -2.30 -1.43 -29.23
C LEU A 507 -1.87 -1.12 -30.67
N ALA A 508 -0.75 -1.68 -31.13
CA ALA A 508 -0.26 -1.51 -32.50
C ALA A 508 -1.20 -2.20 -33.51
N LEU A 509 -1.60 -3.44 -33.23
CA LEU A 509 -2.56 -4.19 -34.05
C LEU A 509 -3.93 -3.49 -34.11
N ALA A 510 -4.43 -3.00 -32.98
CA ALA A 510 -5.67 -2.23 -32.94
C ALA A 510 -5.59 -0.92 -33.73
N PHE A 511 -4.41 -0.28 -33.75
CA PHE A 511 -4.18 0.89 -34.59
C PHE A 511 -4.14 0.52 -36.07
N ALA A 512 -3.40 -0.53 -36.44
CA ALA A 512 -3.31 -1.02 -37.82
C ALA A 512 -4.70 -1.39 -38.37
N ALA A 513 -5.50 -2.15 -37.63
CA ALA A 513 -6.87 -2.48 -38.02
C ALA A 513 -7.73 -1.21 -38.23
N GLY A 514 -7.66 -0.26 -37.29
CA GLY A 514 -8.37 1.03 -37.45
C GLY A 514 -7.88 1.83 -38.66
N LEU A 515 -6.59 1.76 -38.99
CA LEU A 515 -6.01 2.38 -40.17
C LEU A 515 -6.52 1.73 -41.46
N ASP A 516 -6.69 0.40 -41.49
CA ASP A 516 -7.25 -0.29 -42.65
C ASP A 516 -8.73 0.07 -42.87
N TYR A 517 -9.53 0.18 -41.81
CA TYR A 517 -10.89 0.72 -41.93
C TYR A 517 -10.91 2.18 -42.38
N ALA A 518 -9.94 3.00 -41.95
CA ALA A 518 -9.79 4.36 -42.43
C ALA A 518 -9.45 4.39 -43.94
N ARG A 519 -8.55 3.51 -44.41
CA ARG A 519 -8.24 3.35 -45.84
C ARG A 519 -9.47 2.92 -46.64
N ALA A 520 -10.21 1.92 -46.18
CA ALA A 520 -11.43 1.45 -46.83
C ALA A 520 -12.47 2.57 -46.95
N PHE A 521 -12.69 3.32 -45.87
CA PHE A 521 -13.59 4.47 -45.88
C PHE A 521 -13.11 5.57 -46.84
N ALA A 522 -11.83 5.92 -46.80
CA ALA A 522 -11.25 6.93 -47.68
C ALA A 522 -11.24 6.51 -49.16
N ALA A 523 -11.11 5.22 -49.47
CA ALA A 523 -11.22 4.72 -50.85
C ALA A 523 -12.61 4.95 -51.45
N VAL A 524 -13.67 4.88 -50.63
CA VAL A 524 -15.05 5.10 -51.07
C VAL A 524 -15.44 6.59 -51.05
N HIS A 525 -14.98 7.33 -50.05
CA HIS A 525 -15.46 8.70 -49.79
C HIS A 525 -14.45 9.79 -50.16
N GLY A 526 -13.17 9.45 -50.38
CA GLY A 526 -12.08 10.37 -50.69
C GLY A 526 -11.59 11.20 -49.50
N HIS A 527 -12.06 10.94 -48.27
CA HIS A 527 -11.72 11.71 -47.08
C HIS A 527 -11.98 10.95 -45.77
N LEU A 528 -11.47 11.45 -44.65
CA LEU A 528 -11.72 10.93 -43.29
C LEU A 528 -12.60 11.84 -42.43
N ALA A 529 -13.24 12.86 -43.02
CA ALA A 529 -14.23 13.71 -42.36
C ALA A 529 -15.53 12.97 -41.98
N THR A 530 -15.48 12.21 -40.89
CA THR A 530 -16.58 11.38 -40.38
C THR A 530 -17.37 12.06 -39.26
N SER A 531 -18.60 11.59 -39.04
CA SER A 531 -19.36 11.90 -37.82
C SER A 531 -18.94 10.97 -36.67
N LYS A 532 -19.24 11.33 -35.42
CA LYS A 532 -18.93 10.47 -34.25
C LYS A 532 -19.63 9.09 -34.33
N SER A 533 -20.80 9.01 -34.95
CA SER A 533 -21.59 7.78 -35.09
C SER A 533 -21.23 6.94 -36.31
N THR A 534 -20.32 7.41 -37.18
CA THR A 534 -19.94 6.68 -38.39
C THR A 534 -19.33 5.33 -38.05
N ARG A 535 -19.89 4.27 -38.66
CA ARG A 535 -19.37 2.91 -38.63
C ARG A 535 -18.94 2.49 -40.04
N GLN A 536 -17.80 1.81 -40.15
CA GLN A 536 -17.31 1.19 -41.38
C GLN A 536 -17.28 -0.33 -41.13
N ASP A 537 -18.13 -1.10 -41.81
CA ASP A 537 -18.23 -2.56 -41.65
C ASP A 537 -18.32 -3.01 -40.18
N GLY A 538 -19.15 -2.30 -39.41
CA GLY A 538 -19.33 -2.52 -37.97
C GLY A 538 -18.27 -1.89 -37.05
N PHE A 539 -17.09 -1.52 -37.57
CA PHE A 539 -16.05 -0.82 -36.81
C PHE A 539 -16.46 0.63 -36.51
N PRO A 540 -16.34 1.11 -35.25
CA PRO A 540 -16.73 2.47 -34.85
C PRO A 540 -15.71 3.55 -35.30
N LEU A 541 -15.51 3.67 -36.62
CA LEU A 541 -14.50 4.52 -37.24
C LEU A 541 -14.57 5.99 -36.78
N GLY A 542 -15.78 6.54 -36.64
CA GLY A 542 -15.99 7.92 -36.21
C GLY A 542 -15.42 8.22 -34.81
N GLN A 543 -15.65 7.31 -33.86
CA GLN A 543 -15.10 7.45 -32.50
C GLN A 543 -13.59 7.24 -32.49
N TRP A 544 -13.10 6.25 -33.25
CA TRP A 544 -11.68 5.98 -33.36
C TRP A 544 -10.91 7.18 -33.92
N LEU A 545 -11.36 7.76 -35.05
CA LEU A 545 -10.75 8.96 -35.65
C LEU A 545 -10.81 10.16 -34.68
N MET A 546 -11.91 10.34 -33.94
CA MET A 546 -12.01 11.38 -32.92
C MET A 546 -10.92 11.21 -31.84
N SER A 547 -10.70 9.99 -31.35
CA SER A 547 -9.62 9.70 -30.40
C SER A 547 -8.24 9.93 -31.00
N GLN A 548 -8.01 9.58 -32.27
CA GLN A 548 -6.73 9.87 -32.94
C GLN A 548 -6.48 11.37 -33.08
N ARG A 549 -7.50 12.16 -33.45
CA ARG A 549 -7.40 13.63 -33.56
C ARG A 549 -7.07 14.27 -32.22
N SER A 550 -7.75 13.84 -31.16
CA SER A 550 -7.47 14.31 -29.81
C SER A 550 -6.02 14.03 -29.41
N ARG A 551 -5.50 12.83 -29.69
CA ARG A 551 -4.11 12.47 -29.42
C ARG A 551 -3.12 13.30 -30.25
N ALA A 552 -3.41 13.53 -31.53
CA ALA A 552 -2.56 14.34 -32.39
C ALA A 552 -2.48 15.80 -31.93
N ARG A 553 -3.57 16.39 -31.41
CA ARG A 553 -3.55 17.75 -30.86
C ARG A 553 -2.79 17.88 -29.54
N MET A 554 -2.76 16.81 -28.75
CA MET A 554 -2.02 16.77 -27.48
C MET A 554 -0.55 16.40 -27.67
N ALA A 555 -0.16 15.93 -28.85
CA ALA A 555 1.23 15.60 -29.15
C ALA A 555 2.00 16.88 -29.48
N GLU A 556 3.16 17.08 -28.82
CA GLU A 556 4.05 18.20 -29.11
C GLU A 556 4.65 18.13 -30.52
N LYS A 557 4.82 16.91 -31.04
CA LYS A 557 5.41 16.63 -32.35
C LYS A 557 4.57 15.62 -33.11
N GLU A 558 4.69 15.65 -34.43
CA GLU A 558 4.05 14.67 -35.30
C GLU A 558 4.51 13.24 -34.95
N THR A 559 3.56 12.30 -34.91
CA THR A 559 3.82 10.90 -34.59
C THR A 559 3.66 10.03 -35.84
N ASP A 560 4.23 8.82 -35.83
CA ASP A 560 4.06 7.83 -36.91
C ASP A 560 2.58 7.54 -37.19
N ARG A 561 1.75 7.56 -36.14
CA ARG A 561 0.30 7.39 -36.26
C ARG A 561 -0.37 8.56 -36.99
N SER A 562 0.05 9.79 -36.67
CA SER A 562 -0.41 10.99 -37.37
C SER A 562 0.02 10.97 -38.82
N ARG A 563 1.30 10.66 -39.11
CA ARG A 563 1.83 10.52 -40.47
C ARG A 563 1.07 9.47 -41.29
N ALA A 564 0.78 8.32 -40.70
CA ALA A 564 0.02 7.26 -41.37
C ALA A 564 -1.41 7.69 -41.75
N LEU A 565 -2.08 8.49 -40.91
CA LEU A 565 -3.40 9.04 -41.21
C LEU A 565 -3.34 10.18 -42.23
N SER A 566 -2.33 11.04 -42.14
CA SER A 566 -2.07 12.12 -43.11
C SER A 566 -1.77 11.57 -44.51
N ALA A 567 -1.17 10.39 -44.62
CA ALA A 567 -0.96 9.70 -45.89
C ALA A 567 -2.27 9.19 -46.53
N ILE A 568 -3.33 9.00 -45.75
CA ILE A 568 -4.67 8.62 -46.26
C ILE A 568 -5.48 9.86 -46.63
N ASP A 569 -5.52 10.82 -45.72
CA ASP A 569 -6.20 12.10 -45.90
C ASP A 569 -5.36 13.18 -45.22
N PRO A 570 -4.69 14.07 -45.98
CA PRO A 570 -3.91 15.17 -45.41
C PRO A 570 -4.72 16.08 -44.47
N TRP A 571 -6.04 16.09 -44.63
CA TRP A 571 -6.99 16.87 -43.86
C TRP A 571 -7.78 16.02 -42.86
N TRP A 572 -7.24 14.88 -42.42
CA TRP A 572 -7.90 14.04 -41.41
C TRP A 572 -8.07 14.76 -40.06
N ASN A 573 -7.16 15.70 -39.72
CA ASN A 573 -7.20 16.55 -38.50
C ASN A 573 -6.94 18.03 -38.87
N PRO A 574 -7.92 18.72 -39.48
CA PRO A 574 -7.72 20.07 -40.00
C PRO A 574 -7.72 21.14 -38.88
N PRO A 575 -7.19 22.35 -39.15
CA PRO A 575 -7.26 23.49 -38.22
C PRO A 575 -8.65 24.15 -38.17
N TRP A 576 -9.59 23.76 -39.02
CA TRP A 576 -10.98 24.24 -39.03
C TRP A 576 -11.97 23.20 -38.48
N PRO A 577 -13.22 23.58 -38.19
CA PRO A 577 -14.23 22.64 -37.70
C PRO A 577 -14.53 21.50 -38.69
N LEU A 578 -14.56 20.25 -38.22
CA LEU A 578 -14.94 19.08 -39.06
C LEU A 578 -16.34 19.19 -39.66
N ALA A 579 -17.24 19.97 -39.06
CA ALA A 579 -18.55 20.26 -39.63
C ALA A 579 -18.44 20.99 -40.97
N TRP A 580 -17.48 21.92 -41.10
CA TRP A 580 -17.19 22.62 -42.34
C TRP A 580 -16.68 21.65 -43.40
N GLN A 581 -15.71 20.80 -43.05
CA GLN A 581 -15.13 19.83 -44.00
C GLN A 581 -16.17 18.81 -44.48
N ARG A 582 -17.06 18.36 -43.59
CA ARG A 582 -18.20 17.50 -43.95
C ARG A 582 -19.17 18.20 -44.92
N ALA A 583 -19.47 19.48 -44.69
CA ALA A 583 -20.32 20.26 -45.59
C ALA A 583 -19.67 20.45 -46.97
N TYR A 584 -18.35 20.70 -47.01
CA TYR A 584 -17.57 20.73 -48.24
C TYR A 584 -17.67 19.43 -49.05
N HIS A 585 -17.39 18.27 -48.43
CA HIS A 585 -17.47 16.99 -49.14
C HIS A 585 -18.90 16.64 -49.56
N HIS A 586 -19.90 17.05 -48.78
CA HIS A 586 -21.30 16.91 -49.15
C HIS A 586 -21.66 17.74 -50.39
N ALA A 587 -21.22 19.00 -50.45
CA ALA A 587 -21.39 19.86 -51.62
C ALA A 587 -20.66 19.28 -52.84
N ARG A 588 -19.37 18.91 -52.70
CA ARG A 588 -18.56 18.28 -53.75
C ARG A 588 -19.22 17.02 -54.32
N LYS A 589 -19.79 16.16 -53.47
CA LYS A 589 -20.48 14.95 -53.91
C LYS A 589 -21.71 15.25 -54.76
N GLN A 590 -22.47 16.31 -54.45
CA GLN A 590 -23.64 16.71 -55.23
C GLN A 590 -23.30 17.31 -56.59
N CYS A 591 -22.10 17.88 -56.73
CA CYS A 591 -21.62 18.47 -58.00
C CYS A 591 -21.04 17.41 -58.94
N GLY A 592 -20.61 16.25 -58.43
CA GLY A 592 -19.85 15.27 -59.20
C GLY A 592 -18.39 15.68 -59.40
N SER A 593 -17.51 14.71 -59.69
CA SER A 593 -16.06 14.94 -59.71
C SER A 593 -15.56 15.82 -60.87
N ASN A 594 -16.38 16.10 -61.88
CA ASN A 594 -15.98 16.78 -63.11
C ASN A 594 -16.80 18.05 -63.43
N GLN A 595 -17.69 18.48 -62.53
CA GLN A 595 -18.48 19.70 -62.73
C GLN A 595 -18.03 20.76 -61.72
N LEU A 596 -17.39 21.81 -62.23
CA LEU A 596 -17.08 22.98 -61.42
C LEU A 596 -18.38 23.73 -61.12
N LEU A 597 -18.56 24.12 -59.85
CA LEU A 597 -19.64 25.01 -59.48
C LEU A 597 -19.38 26.38 -60.07
N VAL A 598 -20.37 26.90 -60.80
CA VAL A 598 -20.39 28.28 -61.26
C VAL A 598 -21.27 29.07 -60.28
N PRO A 599 -20.70 29.95 -59.44
CA PRO A 599 -21.50 30.73 -58.50
C PRO A 599 -22.61 31.55 -59.16
N GLY A 600 -22.37 32.04 -60.38
CA GLY A 600 -23.28 32.91 -61.15
C GLY A 600 -24.69 32.35 -61.34
N ASP A 601 -24.86 31.03 -61.44
CA ASP A 601 -26.16 30.38 -61.63
C ASP A 601 -26.89 30.07 -60.31
N GLY A 602 -26.39 30.63 -59.19
CA GLY A 602 -27.00 30.47 -57.88
C GLY A 602 -26.90 29.05 -57.29
N PHE A 603 -25.91 28.27 -57.74
CA PHE A 603 -25.71 26.85 -57.41
C PHE A 603 -26.87 25.96 -57.85
N ALA A 604 -27.39 26.19 -59.07
CA ALA A 604 -28.39 25.34 -59.69
C ALA A 604 -27.96 23.85 -59.69
N GLY A 605 -28.88 22.94 -59.32
CA GLY A 605 -28.60 21.51 -59.21
C GLY A 605 -28.08 21.04 -57.84
N VAL A 606 -27.73 21.95 -56.93
CA VAL A 606 -27.32 21.63 -55.55
C VAL A 606 -28.51 21.77 -54.59
N GLY A 607 -28.62 20.87 -53.61
CA GLY A 607 -29.70 20.92 -52.61
C GLY A 607 -29.69 22.22 -51.79
N ALA A 608 -30.87 22.69 -51.39
CA ALA A 608 -31.09 23.96 -50.68
C ALA A 608 -30.11 24.27 -49.52
N ALA A 609 -29.82 23.27 -48.69
CA ALA A 609 -28.89 23.41 -47.57
C ALA A 609 -27.43 23.55 -48.01
N ALA A 610 -27.00 22.78 -49.01
CA ALA A 610 -25.65 22.86 -49.56
C ALA A 610 -25.45 24.16 -50.35
N ALA A 611 -26.45 24.59 -51.13
CA ALA A 611 -26.46 25.90 -51.76
C ALA A 611 -26.31 27.01 -50.71
N SER A 612 -27.13 27.02 -49.65
CA SER A 612 -27.01 28.01 -48.56
C SER A 612 -25.64 28.01 -47.89
N TRP A 613 -25.00 26.85 -47.75
CA TRP A 613 -23.64 26.76 -47.21
C TRP A 613 -22.60 27.30 -48.19
N LEU A 614 -22.69 26.99 -49.48
CA LEU A 614 -21.82 27.53 -50.54
C LEU A 614 -21.93 29.05 -50.65
N TYR A 615 -23.14 29.59 -50.51
CA TYR A 615 -23.38 31.02 -50.39
C TYR A 615 -22.56 31.65 -49.25
N ALA A 616 -22.58 31.03 -48.08
CA ALA A 616 -21.78 31.50 -46.95
C ALA A 616 -20.27 31.43 -47.25
N GLN A 617 -19.83 30.44 -48.02
CA GLN A 617 -18.41 30.31 -48.37
C GLN A 617 -17.95 31.38 -49.37
N CYS A 618 -18.77 31.73 -50.36
CA CYS A 618 -18.47 32.87 -51.25
C CYS A 618 -18.48 34.20 -50.50
N ALA A 619 -19.39 34.37 -49.55
CA ALA A 619 -19.49 35.58 -48.72
C ALA A 619 -18.27 35.78 -47.82
N LEU A 620 -17.70 34.69 -47.30
CA LEU A 620 -16.57 34.72 -46.38
C LEU A 620 -15.25 34.34 -47.04
N PHE A 621 -15.18 34.28 -48.38
CA PHE A 621 -14.06 33.63 -49.07
C PHE A 621 -12.68 34.15 -48.63
N GLU A 622 -12.53 35.47 -48.50
CA GLU A 622 -11.31 36.13 -48.03
C GLU A 622 -11.00 35.89 -46.54
N GLU A 623 -12.02 35.60 -45.72
CA GLU A 623 -11.90 35.31 -44.29
C GLU A 623 -11.64 33.82 -44.00
N LEU A 624 -11.82 32.95 -44.99
CA LEU A 624 -11.57 31.52 -44.86
C LEU A 624 -10.08 31.23 -44.76
N HIS A 625 -9.72 30.17 -44.03
CA HIS A 625 -8.34 29.71 -43.94
C HIS A 625 -7.79 29.45 -45.37
N PRO A 626 -6.52 29.80 -45.70
CA PRO A 626 -6.01 29.71 -47.08
C PRO A 626 -6.17 28.33 -47.73
N ARG A 627 -6.13 27.27 -46.93
CA ARG A 627 -6.37 25.90 -47.39
C ARG A 627 -7.86 25.55 -47.60
N GLN A 628 -8.78 26.19 -46.87
CA GLN A 628 -10.22 26.11 -47.19
C GLN A 628 -10.52 26.79 -48.53
N GLN A 629 -9.90 27.94 -48.81
CA GLN A 629 -9.96 28.57 -50.13
C GLN A 629 -9.43 27.63 -51.21
N GLY A 630 -8.30 26.94 -50.97
CA GLY A 630 -7.77 25.93 -51.89
C GLY A 630 -8.77 24.81 -52.19
N LEU A 631 -9.39 24.22 -51.16
CA LEU A 631 -10.43 23.19 -51.33
C LEU A 631 -11.65 23.72 -52.11
N LEU A 632 -12.05 24.96 -51.85
CA LEU A 632 -13.15 25.62 -52.56
C LEU A 632 -12.84 25.90 -54.03
N ARG A 633 -11.59 26.25 -54.36
CA ARG A 633 -11.13 26.38 -55.75
C ARG A 633 -11.22 25.05 -56.51
N GLU A 634 -10.97 23.92 -55.86
CA GLU A 634 -11.12 22.58 -56.49
C GLU A 634 -12.55 22.30 -56.95
N ILE A 635 -13.56 22.95 -56.36
CA ILE A 635 -14.96 22.80 -56.76
C ILE A 635 -15.49 24.01 -57.55
N GLY A 636 -14.62 24.91 -58.03
CA GLY A 636 -14.98 26.04 -58.89
C GLY A 636 -15.23 27.37 -58.17
N ILE A 637 -15.06 27.44 -56.85
CA ILE A 637 -15.22 28.68 -56.08
C ILE A 637 -13.85 29.38 -55.97
N THR A 638 -13.55 30.28 -56.91
CA THR A 638 -12.37 31.16 -56.87
C THR A 638 -12.68 32.49 -56.19
N ALA A 639 -11.67 33.33 -55.95
CA ALA A 639 -11.85 34.67 -55.39
C ALA A 639 -12.70 35.53 -56.34
N GLU A 640 -12.40 35.47 -57.63
CA GLU A 640 -13.11 36.19 -58.69
C GLU A 640 -14.56 35.70 -58.81
N ALA A 641 -14.76 34.38 -58.74
CA ALA A 641 -16.10 33.79 -58.81
C ALA A 641 -16.92 34.10 -57.54
N ALA A 642 -16.29 34.12 -56.36
CA ALA A 642 -16.91 34.54 -55.11
C ALA A 642 -17.26 36.02 -55.14
N GLN A 643 -16.39 36.89 -55.65
CA GLN A 643 -16.64 38.33 -55.76
C GLN A 643 -17.69 38.67 -56.82
N ALA A 644 -17.62 38.05 -58.00
CA ALA A 644 -18.68 38.13 -59.01
C ALA A 644 -20.03 37.63 -58.46
N ARG A 645 -20.00 36.67 -57.52
CA ARG A 645 -21.22 36.23 -56.85
C ARG A 645 -21.76 37.23 -55.84
N GLN A 646 -20.89 37.89 -55.08
CA GLN A 646 -21.29 38.90 -54.09
C GLN A 646 -22.04 40.06 -54.74
N THR A 647 -21.69 40.41 -55.98
CA THR A 647 -22.36 41.44 -56.77
C THR A 647 -23.61 40.95 -57.53
N ALA A 648 -23.76 39.63 -57.73
CA ALA A 648 -24.91 39.04 -58.40
C ALA A 648 -26.17 38.95 -57.53
N ARG A 649 -27.35 38.96 -58.16
CA ARG A 649 -28.64 38.88 -57.46
C ARG A 649 -28.77 37.60 -56.63
N TYR A 650 -29.15 37.71 -55.36
CA TYR A 650 -29.42 36.58 -54.47
C TYR A 650 -30.68 35.82 -54.92
N HIS A 651 -30.57 34.50 -55.04
CA HIS A 651 -31.71 33.61 -55.32
C HIS A 651 -32.10 32.84 -54.07
N ARG A 652 -33.41 32.81 -53.78
CA ARG A 652 -33.94 32.21 -52.57
C ARG A 652 -33.81 30.68 -52.61
N THR A 653 -33.05 30.12 -51.68
CA THR A 653 -32.76 28.68 -51.63
C THR A 653 -33.80 27.86 -50.84
N GLY A 654 -34.80 28.47 -50.21
CA GLY A 654 -35.80 27.79 -49.38
C GLY A 654 -35.30 27.29 -48.01
N ALA A 655 -33.99 27.30 -47.75
CA ALA A 655 -33.38 26.98 -46.47
C ALA A 655 -33.27 28.20 -45.53
N ARG A 656 -32.97 27.95 -44.24
CA ARG A 656 -32.64 29.00 -43.28
C ARG A 656 -31.36 29.70 -43.73
N ILE A 657 -31.44 31.02 -43.91
CA ILE A 657 -30.33 31.87 -44.34
C ILE A 657 -29.19 31.80 -43.32
N ASP A 658 -28.00 31.45 -43.78
CA ASP A 658 -26.79 31.46 -42.97
C ASP A 658 -26.46 32.90 -42.50
N PHE A 659 -26.02 33.04 -41.25
CA PHE A 659 -25.71 34.35 -40.68
C PHE A 659 -24.61 35.07 -41.46
N ALA A 660 -23.61 34.34 -41.95
CA ALA A 660 -22.52 34.89 -42.73
C ALA A 660 -22.99 35.52 -44.05
N VAL A 661 -23.97 34.89 -44.70
CA VAL A 661 -24.57 35.41 -45.95
C VAL A 661 -25.25 36.75 -45.70
N GLY A 662 -26.08 36.81 -44.65
CA GLY A 662 -26.75 38.07 -44.31
C GLY A 662 -25.79 39.15 -43.83
N LEU A 663 -24.73 38.77 -43.11
CA LEU A 663 -23.68 39.70 -42.67
C LEU A 663 -22.90 40.30 -43.84
N ALA A 664 -22.57 39.51 -44.87
CA ALA A 664 -21.91 40.02 -46.07
C ALA A 664 -22.81 41.00 -46.84
N HIS A 665 -24.10 40.69 -47.01
CA HIS A 665 -25.04 41.64 -47.61
C HIS A 665 -25.23 42.90 -46.75
N ALA A 666 -25.16 42.80 -45.42
CA ALA A 666 -25.14 43.96 -44.53
C ALA A 666 -23.86 44.79 -44.72
N ARG A 667 -22.70 44.15 -44.85
CA ARG A 667 -21.41 44.81 -45.07
C ARG A 667 -21.34 45.51 -46.44
N ASP A 668 -21.91 44.92 -47.48
CA ASP A 668 -22.01 45.58 -48.79
C ASP A 668 -22.98 46.77 -48.74
N TYR A 669 -24.15 46.58 -48.14
CA TYR A 669 -25.14 47.66 -47.96
C TYR A 669 -24.58 48.83 -47.15
N ILE A 670 -23.86 48.57 -46.06
CA ILE A 670 -23.26 49.63 -45.24
C ILE A 670 -22.11 50.34 -45.94
N ASN A 671 -21.33 49.64 -46.78
CA ASN A 671 -20.30 50.29 -47.59
C ASN A 671 -20.91 51.30 -48.59
N ILE A 672 -22.11 51.02 -49.10
CA ILE A 672 -22.81 51.90 -50.05
C ILE A 672 -23.58 53.02 -49.32
N HIS A 673 -24.24 52.70 -48.20
CA HIS A 673 -25.22 53.58 -47.56
C HIS A 673 -24.75 54.16 -46.22
N GLY A 674 -23.64 53.69 -45.66
CA GLY A 674 -23.07 54.14 -44.39
C GLY A 674 -23.84 53.74 -43.13
N HIS A 675 -24.94 52.98 -43.24
CA HIS A 675 -25.75 52.53 -42.09
C HIS A 675 -26.56 51.25 -42.39
N LEU A 676 -27.07 50.58 -41.34
CA LEU A 676 -27.97 49.41 -41.44
C LEU A 676 -29.44 49.72 -41.09
N ALA A 677 -29.82 50.99 -41.12
CA ALA A 677 -31.18 51.49 -40.84
C ALA A 677 -32.18 51.38 -42.02
N LEU A 678 -32.37 50.18 -42.61
CA LEU A 678 -33.30 49.97 -43.74
C LEU A 678 -34.70 49.44 -43.34
N PRO A 679 -35.77 49.79 -44.09
CA PRO A 679 -37.11 49.22 -43.93
C PRO A 679 -37.17 47.69 -44.14
N HIS A 680 -38.13 47.05 -43.47
CA HIS A 680 -38.38 45.60 -43.56
C HIS A 680 -38.49 45.02 -45.00
N PRO A 681 -39.20 45.65 -45.97
CA PRO A 681 -39.33 45.08 -47.32
C PRO A 681 -38.11 45.29 -48.23
N VAL A 682 -37.12 46.10 -47.81
CA VAL A 682 -35.97 46.41 -48.67
C VAL A 682 -35.13 45.17 -48.91
N GLN A 683 -34.83 44.94 -50.19
CA GLN A 683 -33.92 43.92 -50.65
C GLN A 683 -32.63 44.58 -51.12
N HIS A 684 -31.48 44.00 -50.77
CA HIS A 684 -30.16 44.42 -51.26
C HIS A 684 -29.65 43.35 -52.22
N ASN A 685 -29.45 43.68 -53.50
CA ASN A 685 -29.11 42.71 -54.55
C ASN A 685 -30.04 41.46 -54.54
N GLY A 686 -31.35 41.65 -54.32
CA GLY A 686 -32.33 40.55 -54.22
C GLY A 686 -32.32 39.75 -52.91
N PHE A 687 -31.37 40.00 -52.00
CA PHE A 687 -31.37 39.43 -50.66
C PHE A 687 -32.35 40.22 -49.78
N PRO A 688 -33.26 39.58 -49.02
CA PRO A 688 -34.23 40.27 -48.17
C PRO A 688 -33.58 40.84 -46.89
N LEU A 689 -32.65 41.78 -47.05
CA LEU A 689 -31.80 42.35 -46.00
C LEU A 689 -32.62 43.00 -44.90
N GLY A 690 -33.68 43.75 -45.24
CA GLY A 690 -34.56 44.39 -44.28
C GLY A 690 -35.27 43.38 -43.36
N ARG A 691 -35.78 42.29 -43.93
CA ARG A 691 -36.41 41.19 -43.17
C ARG A 691 -35.38 40.44 -42.32
N TRP A 692 -34.19 40.17 -42.88
CA TRP A 692 -33.13 39.47 -42.17
C TRP A 692 -32.65 40.26 -40.94
N LEU A 693 -32.34 41.55 -41.10
CA LEU A 693 -31.94 42.42 -39.99
C LEU A 693 -33.06 42.58 -38.95
N ALA A 694 -34.32 42.71 -39.36
CA ALA A 694 -35.45 42.74 -38.44
C ALA A 694 -35.55 41.44 -37.61
N SER A 695 -35.38 40.28 -38.25
CA SER A 695 -35.32 39.00 -37.55
C SER A 695 -34.16 38.94 -36.55
N LYS A 696 -32.97 39.46 -36.91
CA LYS A 696 -31.80 39.47 -36.01
C LYS A 696 -31.95 40.40 -34.83
N ARG A 697 -32.55 41.58 -35.02
CA ARG A 697 -32.95 42.47 -33.92
C ARG A 697 -33.96 41.80 -32.99
N GLY A 698 -34.92 41.05 -33.55
CA GLY A 698 -35.88 40.25 -32.78
C GLY A 698 -35.22 39.14 -31.96
N GLU A 699 -34.29 38.38 -32.56
CA GLU A 699 -33.48 37.36 -31.88
C GLU A 699 -32.63 37.98 -30.75
N ALA A 700 -31.96 39.11 -31.02
CA ALA A 700 -31.15 39.83 -30.05
C ALA A 700 -31.98 40.38 -28.88
N GLY A 701 -33.13 41.01 -29.15
CA GLY A 701 -34.04 41.48 -28.11
C GLY A 701 -34.65 40.34 -27.29
N ALA A 702 -35.00 39.22 -27.92
CA ALA A 702 -35.47 38.04 -27.21
C ALA A 702 -34.38 37.39 -26.34
N HIS A 703 -33.12 37.43 -26.78
CA HIS A 703 -31.96 36.96 -26.02
C HIS A 703 -31.67 37.86 -24.82
N ALA A 704 -31.64 39.19 -25.02
CA ALA A 704 -31.40 40.17 -23.97
C ALA A 704 -32.44 40.10 -22.83
N ARG A 705 -33.67 39.65 -23.11
CA ARG A 705 -34.70 39.40 -22.09
C ARG A 705 -34.48 38.13 -21.27
N ARG A 706 -33.74 37.14 -21.80
CA ARG A 706 -33.56 35.82 -21.18
C ARG A 706 -32.17 35.63 -20.57
N THR A 707 -31.18 36.32 -21.10
CA THR A 707 -29.77 36.10 -20.78
C THR A 707 -29.06 37.44 -20.66
N PRO A 708 -28.25 37.66 -19.60
CA PRO A 708 -27.42 38.86 -19.47
C PRO A 708 -26.20 38.89 -20.41
N ALA A 709 -25.89 37.78 -21.10
CA ALA A 709 -24.83 37.71 -22.09
C ALA A 709 -25.26 38.35 -23.43
N PRO A 710 -24.33 38.99 -24.17
CA PRO A 710 -24.63 39.52 -25.50
C PRO A 710 -25.01 38.41 -26.47
N TRP A 711 -25.98 38.68 -27.35
CA TRP A 711 -26.40 37.73 -28.38
C TRP A 711 -25.20 37.36 -29.28
N PRO A 712 -24.97 36.07 -29.63
CA PRO A 712 -23.74 35.65 -30.31
C PRO A 712 -23.39 36.39 -31.61
N GLY A 713 -24.39 36.83 -32.39
CA GLY A 713 -24.16 37.61 -33.62
C GLY A 713 -24.01 39.13 -33.43
N MET A 714 -24.09 39.61 -32.18
CA MET A 714 -24.17 41.04 -31.86
C MET A 714 -22.87 41.77 -32.18
N GLN A 715 -21.72 41.16 -31.89
CA GLN A 715 -20.41 41.76 -32.13
C GLN A 715 -20.16 42.02 -33.61
N ALA A 716 -20.52 41.07 -34.48
CA ALA A 716 -20.28 41.16 -35.92
C ALA A 716 -21.12 42.28 -36.57
N LEU A 717 -22.39 42.44 -36.19
CA LEU A 717 -23.24 43.51 -36.72
C LEU A 717 -22.93 44.87 -36.08
N ALA A 718 -22.55 44.91 -34.80
CA ALA A 718 -22.13 46.15 -34.12
C ALA A 718 -20.80 46.69 -34.65
N ALA A 719 -19.90 45.81 -35.10
CA ALA A 719 -18.68 46.21 -35.78
C ALA A 719 -18.93 46.88 -37.13
N LEU A 720 -20.05 46.56 -37.80
CA LEU A 720 -20.47 47.24 -39.02
C LEU A 720 -21.16 48.56 -38.69
N ASP A 721 -22.25 48.52 -37.91
CA ASP A 721 -23.01 49.69 -37.51
C ASP A 721 -23.23 49.62 -35.99
N PRO A 722 -22.60 50.49 -35.19
CA PRO A 722 -22.81 50.55 -33.74
C PRO A 722 -24.27 50.73 -33.34
N TRP A 723 -25.07 51.30 -34.25
CA TRP A 723 -26.50 51.55 -34.09
C TRP A 723 -27.36 50.55 -34.86
N TRP A 724 -26.85 49.38 -35.26
CA TRP A 724 -27.67 48.36 -35.93
C TRP A 724 -28.86 47.88 -35.08
N PHE A 725 -28.72 47.92 -33.74
CA PHE A 725 -29.74 47.61 -32.73
C PHE A 725 -29.77 48.73 -31.68
N PRO A 726 -30.41 49.88 -31.99
CA PRO A 726 -30.38 51.04 -31.12
C PRO A 726 -31.30 50.86 -29.88
N PRO A 727 -31.04 51.59 -28.78
CA PRO A 727 -31.91 51.61 -27.61
C PRO A 727 -33.19 52.45 -27.81
N TRP A 728 -33.35 53.12 -28.96
CA TRP A 728 -34.51 53.93 -29.31
C TRP A 728 -35.36 53.28 -30.42
N ALA A 729 -36.54 53.85 -30.68
CA ALA A 729 -37.43 53.37 -31.73
C ALA A 729 -36.75 53.38 -33.11
N PHE A 730 -36.77 52.26 -33.81
CA PHE A 730 -36.09 52.12 -35.11
C PHE A 730 -36.63 53.09 -36.19
N ALA A 731 -37.89 53.54 -36.06
CA ALA A 731 -38.44 54.60 -36.91
C ALA A 731 -37.65 55.91 -36.81
N TRP A 732 -37.22 56.29 -35.61
CA TRP A 732 -36.42 57.49 -35.37
C TRP A 732 -35.08 57.43 -36.14
N GLN A 733 -34.39 56.30 -36.05
CA GLN A 733 -33.09 56.13 -36.73
C GLN A 733 -33.24 56.18 -38.26
N ARG A 734 -34.34 55.62 -38.78
CA ARG A 734 -34.65 55.67 -40.21
C ARG A 734 -34.93 57.09 -40.69
N ASP A 735 -35.71 57.86 -39.94
CA ASP A 735 -36.02 59.24 -40.30
C ASP A 735 -34.76 60.12 -40.23
N TYR A 736 -33.86 59.87 -39.26
CA TYR A 736 -32.52 60.47 -39.20
C TYR A 736 -31.69 60.22 -40.46
N HIS A 737 -31.50 58.96 -40.87
CA HIS A 737 -30.69 58.64 -42.05
C HIS A 737 -31.33 59.12 -43.35
N ARG A 738 -32.68 59.12 -43.43
CA ARG A 738 -33.40 59.69 -44.58
C ARG A 738 -33.18 61.18 -44.71
N LEU A 739 -33.20 61.92 -43.59
CA LEU A 739 -32.87 63.34 -43.58
C LEU A 739 -31.41 63.57 -43.95
N ARG A 740 -30.48 62.83 -43.35
CA ARG A 740 -29.03 62.90 -43.64
C ARG A 740 -28.74 62.71 -45.13
N LEU A 741 -29.39 61.73 -45.76
CA LEU A 741 -29.23 61.45 -47.19
C LEU A 741 -29.77 62.58 -48.08
N LEU A 742 -30.90 63.18 -47.73
CA LEU A 742 -31.45 64.32 -48.46
C LEU A 742 -30.56 65.56 -48.35
N LEU A 743 -30.08 65.87 -47.14
CA LEU A 743 -29.16 66.98 -46.90
C LEU A 743 -27.81 66.76 -47.60
N ALA A 744 -27.22 65.56 -47.52
CA ALA A 744 -25.99 65.24 -48.23
C ALA A 744 -26.12 65.31 -49.76
N ALA A 745 -27.35 65.16 -50.30
CA ALA A 745 -27.65 65.31 -51.71
C ALA A 745 -28.08 66.74 -52.10
N GLY A 746 -28.11 67.70 -51.16
CA GLY A 746 -28.60 69.07 -51.39
C GLY A 746 -30.10 69.15 -51.72
N LEU A 747 -30.88 68.14 -51.33
CA LEU A 747 -32.32 68.05 -51.62
C LEU A 747 -33.15 68.53 -50.42
N GLU A 748 -34.18 69.33 -50.70
CA GLU A 748 -35.10 69.78 -49.65
C GLU A 748 -35.83 68.59 -48.98
N PRO A 749 -35.84 68.52 -47.63
CA PRO A 749 -36.58 67.49 -46.94
C PRO A 749 -38.10 67.65 -47.09
N PRO A 750 -38.88 66.55 -47.21
CA PRO A 750 -40.34 66.59 -47.19
C PRO A 750 -40.89 67.27 -45.92
N PRO A 751 -42.07 67.92 -45.97
CA PRO A 751 -42.66 68.63 -44.82
C PRO A 751 -42.69 67.80 -43.54
N LYS A 752 -43.03 66.51 -43.66
CA LYS A 752 -43.07 65.57 -42.52
C LYS A 752 -41.69 65.38 -41.86
N LEU A 753 -40.61 65.36 -42.64
CA LEU A 753 -39.24 65.25 -42.12
C LEU A 753 -38.74 66.58 -41.54
N ARG A 754 -39.15 67.73 -42.11
CA ARG A 754 -38.89 69.07 -41.56
C ARG A 754 -39.55 69.25 -40.19
N SER A 755 -40.81 68.89 -40.06
CA SER A 755 -41.51 68.91 -38.76
C SER A 755 -40.85 67.97 -37.77
N TRP A 756 -40.49 66.76 -38.21
CA TRP A 756 -39.82 65.77 -37.36
C TRP A 756 -38.49 66.30 -36.82
N ILE A 757 -37.59 66.84 -37.67
CA ILE A 757 -36.29 67.35 -37.20
C ILE A 757 -36.43 68.59 -36.31
N SER A 758 -37.39 69.47 -36.62
CA SER A 758 -37.68 70.64 -35.76
C SER A 758 -38.10 70.18 -34.36
N GLU A 759 -38.99 69.19 -34.27
CA GLU A 759 -39.41 68.58 -33.00
C GLU A 759 -38.22 67.95 -32.26
N GLN A 760 -37.35 67.19 -32.97
CA GLN A 760 -36.18 66.57 -32.35
C GLN A 760 -35.18 67.60 -31.80
N LEU A 761 -35.01 68.74 -32.47
CA LEU A 761 -34.13 69.82 -32.02
C LEU A 761 -34.70 70.56 -30.80
N THR A 762 -36.02 70.81 -30.76
CA THR A 762 -36.69 71.42 -29.59
C THR A 762 -36.64 70.50 -28.37
N GLN A 763 -36.83 69.20 -28.58
CA GLN A 763 -36.83 68.19 -27.52
C GLN A 763 -35.45 67.56 -27.26
N ARG A 764 -34.36 68.19 -27.72
CA ARG A 764 -33.00 67.62 -27.69
C ARG A 764 -32.56 67.11 -26.31
N HIS A 765 -33.00 67.75 -25.23
CA HIS A 765 -32.69 67.38 -23.85
C HIS A 765 -33.34 66.05 -23.41
N THR A 766 -34.39 65.59 -24.09
CA THR A 766 -35.07 64.30 -23.83
C THR A 766 -34.48 63.14 -24.64
N LEU A 767 -33.62 63.43 -25.63
CA LEU A 767 -33.01 62.43 -26.48
C LEU A 767 -31.85 61.71 -25.79
N LEU A 768 -31.70 60.42 -26.08
CA LEU A 768 -30.58 59.63 -25.57
C LEU A 768 -29.23 60.17 -26.09
N PRO A 769 -28.12 60.01 -25.35
CA PRO A 769 -26.81 60.54 -25.76
C PRO A 769 -26.38 60.13 -27.18
N GLY A 770 -26.72 58.92 -27.62
CA GLY A 770 -26.46 58.46 -29.00
C GLY A 770 -27.26 59.23 -30.06
N GLN A 771 -28.52 59.55 -29.78
CA GLN A 771 -29.36 60.37 -30.67
C GLN A 771 -28.84 61.82 -30.75
N GLN A 772 -28.40 62.38 -29.62
CA GLN A 772 -27.81 63.72 -29.58
C GLN A 772 -26.52 63.81 -30.41
N ARG A 773 -25.68 62.77 -30.34
CA ARG A 773 -24.45 62.66 -31.15
C ARG A 773 -24.78 62.57 -32.63
N LEU A 774 -25.71 61.70 -33.03
CA LEU A 774 -26.14 61.55 -34.43
C LEU A 774 -26.70 62.87 -34.98
N LEU A 775 -27.54 63.59 -34.23
CA LEU A 775 -28.06 64.90 -34.64
C LEU A 775 -26.98 65.99 -34.70
N GLN A 776 -25.88 65.86 -33.96
CA GLN A 776 -24.74 66.77 -34.05
C GLN A 776 -23.97 66.58 -35.36
N GLU A 777 -23.84 65.34 -35.86
CA GLU A 777 -23.22 65.03 -37.16
C GLU A 777 -23.95 65.68 -38.34
N LEU A 778 -25.22 66.09 -38.19
CA LEU A 778 -25.95 66.82 -39.23
C LEU A 778 -25.51 68.28 -39.38
N LYS A 779 -24.80 68.84 -38.38
CA LYS A 779 -24.30 70.24 -38.43
C LYS A 779 -23.13 70.41 -39.41
N ASP A 780 -22.47 69.32 -39.76
CA ASP A 780 -21.29 69.30 -40.62
C ASP A 780 -21.63 69.06 -42.11
N LEU A 781 -22.93 68.97 -42.45
CA LEU A 781 -23.41 68.83 -43.82
C LEU A 781 -23.83 70.20 -44.37
N PRO A 782 -23.43 70.57 -45.60
CA PRO A 782 -23.84 71.83 -46.21
C PRO A 782 -25.38 71.84 -46.34
N VAL A 783 -25.99 72.90 -45.83
CA VAL A 783 -27.43 73.17 -45.97
C VAL A 783 -27.74 73.63 -47.39
#